data_AF-H3ND58-F1
#
_entry.id   AF-H3ND58-F1
#
_cell.length_a   1.000
_cell.length_b   1.000
_cell.length_c   1.000
_cell.angle_alpha   90.00
_cell.angle_beta   90.00
_cell.angle_gamma   90.00
#
_symmetry.space_group_name_H-M   'P 1'
#
loop_
_entity.id
_entity.type
_entity.pdbx_description
1 polymer ?
#
loop_
_entity_poly.entity_id
_entity_poly.type
_entity_poly.pdbx_seq_one_letter_code
_entity_poly.pdbx_strand_id
1 'polypeptide(L)'
;MDVTFQSTIKWFNEVTKSHLYSLKIINHTEYGWVEYIPHEECKDYSDFKNYYTELGQLLFLFYLLRGNDIHYENIIAKGKHPVLIDLETLFHNNTSNTSGIDTAADRVNELLENSVRTVGILPNLVWAQNGKNGVDISAISTSENKEIPIEQASITNVNKDNMKVEYKTSTLASQKNNPYIIGEEISLTSYHKYLKKGFIESYTKIKNINKKEIINQVENYKEIYARQILRPTQYYTTLIQISLHPDFLRSAIDREMLFSKLWIYFDENNSFRKVSEIEFTSLLKNDIPWLISNVSKNNITTKDGSEIESIFKHSSIALVKEKINILGDKDLTLQVELIETALNYDSEYNKAESQRENDRKIIEINDDKLNKNHLDQQLLEISTNIGDYLINQSFIGMNGDVSWIDMNVIGEKANDWNMVPTSMDLYSGLSGIMIYFIFLYKETKQNKYLIMVKRCYKSIINYIKNVRKRTNINSEVMFGGFSGETPIIYALTILEEELGGIFDLDELEKIRSWIFKECKKNISVGNEHDIIIGSSGVIAILLRYYDLTSNDAILEVCQQYAEQIIDNYIEMDNNSIAWIGIASRNALGGFAHGVSGIVWALSKLYSYLPDERYIEVIEKALRYEDYLYSEDDKNWVDRRETEEGIEYNNLSSNMPVAWCHGASGILLSRASLKKHNLPLSEKRKNKIDEDIEIAVRTTLKNGFGHSHCLCHGDLGNMLILKYASSELNTKNDIDKRYDIYMSHLISQLKDKWECGIPYKNSPGMMLGLSGIGFGLLSLMNEDLPFILLLE
;
A
#
# COMPACT_ATOMS: atom_id res chain seq x y z
N MET A 1 8.15 35.85 3.20
CA MET A 1 8.67 34.55 2.72
C MET A 1 9.36 34.71 1.38
N ASP A 2 8.65 35.20 0.37
CA ASP A 2 9.07 35.19 -1.04
C ASP A 2 10.43 35.83 -1.31
N VAL A 3 10.68 37.05 -0.80
CA VAL A 3 11.97 37.76 -0.99
C VAL A 3 13.16 36.93 -0.51
N THR A 4 13.02 36.30 0.65
CA THR A 4 14.07 35.47 1.25
C THR A 4 14.29 34.21 0.43
N PHE A 5 13.21 33.59 -0.06
CA PHE A 5 13.29 32.43 -0.94
C PHE A 5 14.02 32.72 -2.25
N GLN A 6 13.81 33.89 -2.87
CA GLN A 6 14.58 34.28 -4.06
C GLN A 6 16.08 34.43 -3.78
N SER A 7 16.45 34.83 -2.58
CA SER A 7 17.86 34.88 -2.15
C SER A 7 18.42 33.47 -1.98
N THR A 8 17.62 32.53 -1.44
CA THR A 8 17.96 31.11 -1.37
C THR A 8 18.13 30.49 -2.77
N ILE A 9 17.26 30.80 -3.74
CA ILE A 9 17.39 30.33 -5.12
C ILE A 9 18.72 30.80 -5.75
N LYS A 10 19.09 32.07 -5.56
CA LYS A 10 20.36 32.60 -6.08
C LYS A 10 21.57 31.87 -5.48
N TRP A 11 21.60 31.72 -4.15
CA TRP A 11 22.66 30.94 -3.49
C TRP A 11 22.69 29.50 -3.97
N PHE A 12 21.52 28.85 -4.09
CA PHE A 12 21.41 27.47 -4.56
C PHE A 12 21.95 27.34 -5.99
N ASN A 13 21.61 28.25 -6.90
CA ASN A 13 22.13 28.29 -8.27
C ASN A 13 23.65 28.43 -8.30
N GLU A 14 24.22 29.30 -7.46
CA GLU A 14 25.67 29.51 -7.39
C GLU A 14 26.44 28.25 -6.95
N VAL A 15 25.93 27.58 -5.91
CA VAL A 15 26.60 26.41 -5.34
C VAL A 15 26.36 25.15 -6.16
N THR A 16 25.14 24.94 -6.62
CA THR A 16 24.79 23.73 -7.38
C THR A 16 25.06 23.84 -8.88
N LYS A 17 25.40 25.03 -9.38
CA LYS A 17 25.49 25.34 -10.82
C LYS A 17 24.18 25.04 -11.55
N SER A 18 23.05 25.28 -10.88
CA SER A 18 21.72 25.20 -11.47
C SER A 18 21.28 26.56 -12.01
N HIS A 19 20.14 26.56 -12.68
CA HIS A 19 19.59 27.71 -13.39
C HIS A 19 18.12 27.97 -13.04
N LEU A 20 17.74 27.67 -11.79
CA LEU A 20 16.38 27.90 -11.31
C LEU A 20 15.97 29.37 -11.50
N TYR A 21 14.76 29.57 -12.00
CA TYR A 21 14.22 30.90 -12.25
C TYR A 21 14.02 31.68 -10.95
N SER A 22 14.45 32.94 -10.91
CA SER A 22 14.25 33.84 -9.76
C SER A 22 13.27 34.94 -10.11
N LEU A 23 12.22 35.07 -9.30
CA LEU A 23 11.14 36.03 -9.45
C LEU A 23 11.54 37.43 -8.99
N LYS A 24 11.00 38.45 -9.67
CA LYS A 24 11.01 39.82 -9.16
C LYS A 24 9.86 40.03 -8.19
N ILE A 25 10.16 40.61 -7.02
CA ILE A 25 9.18 40.82 -5.94
C ILE A 25 9.26 42.26 -5.45
N ILE A 26 8.09 42.88 -5.28
CA ILE A 26 7.91 44.14 -4.59
C ILE A 26 7.19 43.84 -3.27
N ASN A 27 7.93 43.95 -2.17
CA ASN A 27 7.43 43.60 -0.84
C ASN A 27 6.88 44.82 -0.10
N HIS A 28 5.66 44.72 0.41
CA HIS A 28 5.09 45.63 1.42
C HIS A 28 4.86 44.85 2.73
N THR A 29 4.42 45.55 3.78
CA THR A 29 4.33 44.96 5.14
C THR A 29 3.26 43.87 5.24
N GLU A 30 2.09 44.07 4.64
CA GLU A 30 0.93 43.16 4.74
C GLU A 30 0.51 42.56 3.39
N TYR A 31 1.17 42.96 2.31
CA TYR A 31 0.91 42.49 0.94
C TYR A 31 2.17 42.66 0.09
N GLY A 32 2.15 42.18 -1.16
CA GLY A 32 3.23 42.39 -2.11
C GLY A 32 2.78 42.10 -3.53
N TRP A 33 3.67 42.32 -4.48
CA TRP A 33 3.48 41.94 -5.87
C TRP A 33 4.62 41.05 -6.34
N VAL A 34 4.26 39.99 -7.05
CA VAL A 34 5.18 39.04 -7.68
C VAL A 34 5.11 39.24 -9.19
N GLU A 35 6.24 39.02 -9.87
CA GLU A 35 6.33 39.00 -11.33
C GLU A 35 5.26 38.09 -11.95
N TYR A 36 4.58 38.58 -12.99
CA TYR A 36 3.67 37.76 -13.77
C TYR A 36 4.45 36.74 -14.60
N ILE A 37 4.10 35.46 -14.47
CA ILE A 37 4.75 34.35 -15.17
C ILE A 37 3.85 33.83 -16.28
N PRO A 38 4.22 34.06 -17.56
CA PRO A 38 3.49 33.47 -18.68
C PRO A 38 3.81 31.98 -18.84
N HIS A 39 2.85 31.24 -19.38
CA HIS A 39 3.03 29.85 -19.83
C HIS A 39 3.65 29.87 -21.22
N GLU A 40 4.96 29.65 -21.28
CA GLU A 40 5.76 29.79 -22.50
C GLU A 40 6.10 28.42 -23.10
N GLU A 41 6.12 28.34 -24.42
CA GLU A 41 6.46 27.14 -25.19
C GLU A 41 7.94 26.73 -25.00
N CYS A 42 8.20 25.43 -24.98
CA CYS A 42 9.55 24.87 -25.05
C CYS A 42 10.14 25.00 -26.45
N LYS A 43 11.45 25.24 -26.57
CA LYS A 43 12.11 25.38 -27.88
C LYS A 43 12.34 24.04 -28.56
N ASP A 44 12.64 23.01 -27.78
CA ASP A 44 12.94 21.66 -28.24
C ASP A 44 12.80 20.63 -27.10
N TYR A 45 13.01 19.34 -27.42
CA TYR A 45 12.98 18.25 -26.44
C TYR A 45 14.05 18.34 -25.34
N SER A 46 15.09 19.17 -25.49
CA SER A 46 16.08 19.39 -24.43
C SER A 46 15.53 20.27 -23.31
N ASP A 47 14.60 21.19 -23.64
CA ASP A 47 13.91 22.01 -22.65
C ASP A 47 13.03 21.16 -21.71
N PHE A 48 12.43 20.07 -22.17
CA PHE A 48 11.72 19.11 -21.31
C PHE A 48 12.66 18.44 -20.29
N LYS A 49 13.86 18.05 -20.73
CA LYS A 49 14.87 17.47 -19.84
C LYS A 49 15.29 18.48 -18.77
N ASN A 50 15.50 19.74 -19.17
CA ASN A 50 15.84 20.83 -18.26
C ASN A 50 14.68 21.10 -17.28
N TYR A 51 13.45 21.17 -17.78
CA TYR A 51 12.24 21.37 -16.97
C TYR A 51 12.13 20.38 -15.83
N TYR A 52 12.15 19.08 -16.14
CA TYR A 52 12.05 18.06 -15.10
C TYR A 52 13.29 18.01 -14.21
N THR A 53 14.49 18.31 -14.74
CA THR A 53 15.70 18.43 -13.89
C THR A 53 15.57 19.57 -12.88
N GLU A 54 15.09 20.75 -13.30
CA GLU A 54 14.83 21.89 -12.42
C GLU A 54 13.70 21.60 -11.43
N LEU A 55 12.67 20.85 -11.84
CA LEU A 55 11.60 20.42 -10.94
C LEU A 55 12.13 19.48 -9.83
N GLY A 56 13.08 18.60 -10.17
CA GLY A 56 13.80 17.78 -9.20
C GLY A 56 14.65 18.59 -8.23
N GLN A 57 15.25 19.69 -8.70
CA GLN A 57 15.99 20.63 -7.85
C GLN A 57 15.05 21.36 -6.87
N LEU A 58 13.88 21.79 -7.34
CA LEU A 58 12.84 22.39 -6.50
C LEU A 58 12.30 21.40 -5.46
N LEU A 59 12.06 20.15 -5.86
CA LEU A 59 11.67 19.08 -4.93
C LEU A 59 12.69 18.93 -3.79
N PHE A 60 13.99 18.98 -4.09
CA PHE A 60 15.04 18.94 -3.06
C PHE A 60 14.99 20.16 -2.14
N LEU A 61 14.83 21.37 -2.68
CA LEU A 61 14.73 22.59 -1.85
C LEU A 61 13.52 22.56 -0.92
N PHE A 62 12.36 22.13 -1.43
CA PHE A 62 11.14 22.02 -0.64
C PHE A 62 11.23 20.90 0.40
N TYR A 63 11.83 19.76 0.04
CA TYR A 63 12.15 18.73 1.00
C TYR A 63 13.01 19.29 2.15
N LEU A 64 14.09 20.01 1.84
CA LEU A 64 15.02 20.56 2.82
C LEU A 64 14.35 21.61 3.73
N LEU A 65 13.57 22.52 3.14
CA LEU A 65 12.90 23.62 3.84
C LEU A 65 11.52 23.25 4.41
N ARG A 66 11.12 21.97 4.31
CA ARG A 66 9.83 21.46 4.79
C ARG A 66 8.64 22.21 4.19
N GLY A 67 8.65 22.39 2.87
CA GLY A 67 7.45 22.85 2.15
C GLY A 67 6.50 21.70 1.85
N ASN A 68 5.21 21.99 1.84
CA ASN A 68 4.14 21.06 1.46
C ASN A 68 3.09 21.76 0.58
N ASP A 69 2.05 21.03 0.17
CA ASP A 69 0.90 21.58 -0.56
C ASP A 69 1.26 22.19 -1.94
N ILE A 70 2.33 21.72 -2.60
CA ILE A 70 2.69 22.15 -3.95
C ILE A 70 1.97 21.29 -4.98
N HIS A 71 0.77 21.71 -5.37
CA HIS A 71 -0.04 21.05 -6.38
C HIS A 71 0.17 21.63 -7.78
N TYR A 72 -0.48 21.05 -8.79
CA TYR A 72 -0.40 21.50 -10.19
C TYR A 72 -0.77 22.97 -10.37
N GLU A 73 -1.69 23.54 -9.58
CA GLU A 73 -2.03 24.97 -9.65
C GLU A 73 -0.89 25.90 -9.19
N ASN A 74 0.09 25.40 -8.44
CA ASN A 74 1.16 26.19 -7.83
C ASN A 74 2.42 26.30 -8.71
N ILE A 75 2.41 25.68 -9.90
CA ILE A 75 3.52 25.70 -10.87
C ILE A 75 3.07 26.25 -12.21
N ILE A 76 3.89 27.13 -12.79
CA ILE A 76 3.76 27.57 -14.18
C ILE A 76 5.00 27.16 -14.97
N ALA A 77 4.80 26.49 -16.10
CA ALA A 77 5.84 26.15 -17.05
C ALA A 77 6.21 27.35 -17.94
N LYS A 78 7.38 27.93 -17.68
CA LYS A 78 7.95 29.01 -18.50
C LYS A 78 9.04 28.43 -19.41
N GLY A 79 8.62 27.80 -20.51
CA GLY A 79 9.49 27.05 -21.39
C GLY A 79 10.19 25.93 -20.60
N LYS A 80 11.52 26.02 -20.46
CA LYS A 80 12.32 25.05 -19.71
C LYS A 80 12.29 25.19 -18.18
N HIS A 81 11.59 26.20 -17.64
CA HIS A 81 11.64 26.53 -16.22
C HIS A 81 10.30 26.21 -15.53
N PRO A 82 10.26 25.30 -14.54
CA PRO A 82 9.15 25.19 -13.60
C PRO A 82 9.22 26.33 -12.60
N VAL A 83 8.22 27.21 -12.59
CA VAL A 83 8.20 28.39 -11.71
C VAL A 83 7.11 28.24 -10.65
N LEU A 84 7.51 28.22 -9.39
CA LEU A 84 6.59 28.21 -8.25
C LEU A 84 5.99 29.60 -8.02
N ILE A 85 4.67 29.67 -7.89
CA ILE A 85 3.95 30.92 -7.69
C ILE A 85 3.34 31.06 -6.28
N ASP A 86 3.32 29.97 -5.50
CA ASP A 86 2.91 29.98 -4.10
C ASP A 86 3.99 29.33 -3.23
N LEU A 87 4.37 30.02 -2.16
CA LEU A 87 5.44 29.65 -1.23
C LEU A 87 4.99 29.75 0.24
N GLU A 88 3.69 29.97 0.49
CA GLU A 88 3.19 30.31 1.82
C GLU A 88 3.33 29.17 2.84
N THR A 89 3.49 27.95 2.35
CA THR A 89 3.57 26.69 3.12
C THR A 89 5.01 26.19 3.35
N LEU A 90 6.04 26.96 2.97
CA LEU A 90 7.41 26.68 3.38
C LEU A 90 7.55 26.71 4.91
N PHE A 91 8.41 25.87 5.49
CA PHE A 91 8.56 25.72 6.95
C PHE A 91 7.27 25.23 7.64
N HIS A 92 6.58 24.28 7.02
CA HIS A 92 5.44 23.60 7.64
C HIS A 92 5.89 22.71 8.81
N ASN A 93 5.13 22.78 9.91
CA ASN A 93 5.40 22.09 11.16
C ASN A 93 4.58 20.80 11.28
N ASN A 94 4.99 19.88 12.15
CA ASN A 94 4.27 18.62 12.33
C ASN A 94 2.88 18.90 12.94
N THR A 95 1.84 18.43 12.27
CA THR A 95 0.43 18.56 12.71
C THR A 95 -0.02 17.42 13.62
N SER A 96 0.72 16.31 13.59
CA SER A 96 0.51 15.10 14.37
C SER A 96 1.16 15.26 15.76
N ASN A 97 0.36 15.53 16.79
CA ASN A 97 0.76 15.15 18.15
C ASN A 97 0.57 13.64 18.24
N THR A 98 1.64 12.89 18.01
CA THR A 98 1.66 11.46 18.31
C THR A 98 1.21 11.31 19.76
N SER A 99 0.09 10.61 19.97
CA SER A 99 -0.31 10.13 21.28
C SER A 99 0.95 9.55 21.92
N GLY A 100 1.36 9.98 23.13
CA GLY A 100 2.73 9.87 23.66
C GLY A 100 3.39 8.48 23.79
N ILE A 101 2.94 7.47 23.05
CA ILE A 101 3.56 6.18 22.79
C ILE A 101 4.39 6.32 21.51
N ASP A 102 5.71 6.32 21.61
CA ASP A 102 6.64 6.29 20.47
C ASP A 102 6.78 4.85 19.95
N THR A 103 5.80 4.41 19.14
CA THR A 103 5.79 3.07 18.51
C THR A 103 6.66 3.03 17.25
N ALA A 104 7.02 1.83 16.81
CA ALA A 104 7.75 1.67 15.56
C ALA A 104 6.96 2.17 14.34
N ALA A 105 5.63 1.96 14.33
CA ALA A 105 4.75 2.45 13.26
C ALA A 105 4.66 3.98 13.26
N ASP A 106 4.61 4.62 14.44
CA ASP A 106 4.63 6.07 14.55
C ASP A 106 5.93 6.67 14.00
N ARG A 107 7.08 6.01 14.24
CA ARG A 107 8.37 6.40 13.65
C ARG A 107 8.38 6.30 12.13
N VAL A 108 7.76 5.25 11.57
CA VAL A 108 7.60 5.11 10.12
C VAL A 108 6.73 6.23 9.56
N ASN A 109 5.58 6.50 10.19
CA ASN A 109 4.69 7.59 9.79
C ASN A 109 5.38 8.95 9.87
N GLU A 110 6.08 9.25 10.97
CA GLU A 110 6.85 10.50 11.12
C GLU A 110 7.91 10.64 10.03
N LEU A 111 8.62 9.56 9.70
CA LEU A 111 9.60 9.56 8.62
C LEU A 111 8.96 9.84 7.25
N LEU A 112 7.82 9.23 6.96
CA LEU A 112 7.07 9.45 5.72
C LEU A 112 6.49 10.88 5.66
N GLU A 113 5.96 11.42 6.76
CA GLU A 113 5.51 12.81 6.87
C GLU A 113 6.64 13.81 6.64
N ASN A 114 7.87 13.45 7.03
CA ASN A 114 9.06 14.28 6.87
C ASN A 114 9.78 14.10 5.51
N SER A 115 9.27 13.26 4.63
CA SER A 115 9.91 12.88 3.36
C SER A 115 9.52 13.77 2.17
N VAL A 116 10.10 13.51 1.00
CA VAL A 116 9.72 14.12 -0.30
C VAL A 116 8.24 13.96 -0.65
N ARG A 117 7.53 12.99 -0.06
CA ARG A 117 6.13 12.70 -0.33
C ARG A 117 5.20 13.87 0.02
N THR A 118 5.50 14.59 1.11
CA THR A 118 4.61 15.66 1.61
C THR A 118 4.74 16.97 0.84
N VAL A 119 5.72 17.09 -0.07
CA VAL A 119 5.93 18.30 -0.86
C VAL A 119 4.78 18.59 -1.81
N GLY A 120 4.18 17.55 -2.42
CA GLY A 120 3.08 17.68 -3.40
C GLY A 120 3.52 17.61 -4.88
N ILE A 121 4.82 17.67 -5.18
CA ILE A 121 5.32 17.61 -6.56
C ILE A 121 5.16 16.21 -7.17
N LEU A 122 5.34 15.16 -6.37
CA LEU A 122 5.28 13.77 -6.82
C LEU A 122 3.83 13.28 -6.91
N PRO A 123 3.52 12.32 -7.82
CA PRO A 123 2.18 11.78 -8.01
C PRO A 123 1.57 11.32 -6.69
N ASN A 124 0.33 11.75 -6.44
CA ASN A 124 -0.41 11.36 -5.25
C ASN A 124 -1.91 11.40 -5.54
N LEU A 125 -2.54 10.23 -5.55
CA LEU A 125 -3.97 10.11 -5.78
C LEU A 125 -4.74 10.52 -4.52
N VAL A 126 -5.63 11.48 -4.68
CA VAL A 126 -6.54 11.95 -3.63
C VAL A 126 -7.98 11.58 -3.96
N TRP A 127 -8.80 11.43 -2.91
CA TRP A 127 -10.26 11.22 -2.99
C TRP A 127 -10.73 9.88 -3.59
N ALA A 128 -9.88 8.85 -3.58
CA ALA A 128 -10.32 7.48 -3.85
C ALA A 128 -11.26 6.99 -2.73
N GLN A 129 -12.55 6.78 -3.02
CA GLN A 129 -13.53 6.23 -2.09
C GLN A 129 -14.61 5.42 -2.82
N ASN A 130 -15.08 4.33 -2.20
CA ASN A 130 -16.25 3.54 -2.63
C ASN A 130 -16.23 3.15 -4.13
N GLY A 131 -15.11 2.61 -4.60
CA GLY A 131 -14.95 2.20 -5.99
C GLY A 131 -14.87 3.35 -7.02
N LYS A 132 -14.82 4.63 -6.60
CA LYS A 132 -14.55 5.78 -7.47
C LYS A 132 -13.05 6.08 -7.53
N ASN A 133 -12.56 6.43 -8.71
CA ASN A 133 -11.13 6.70 -8.95
C ASN A 133 -10.67 7.93 -8.17
N GLY A 134 -9.51 7.83 -7.53
CA GLY A 134 -8.78 9.01 -7.07
C GLY A 134 -8.30 9.86 -8.24
N VAL A 135 -7.92 11.08 -7.93
CA VAL A 135 -7.41 12.06 -8.90
C VAL A 135 -6.02 12.51 -8.47
N ASP A 136 -5.07 12.54 -9.41
CA ASP A 136 -3.72 13.04 -9.12
C ASP A 136 -3.71 14.57 -9.22
N ILE A 137 -3.46 15.23 -8.08
CA ILE A 137 -3.30 16.69 -7.98
C ILE A 137 -1.82 17.11 -7.82
N SER A 138 -0.90 16.20 -8.08
CA SER A 138 0.54 16.50 -7.99
C SER A 138 0.97 17.54 -9.02
N ALA A 139 2.11 18.19 -8.75
CA ALA A 139 2.62 19.20 -9.68
C ALA A 139 3.00 18.66 -11.07
N ILE A 140 3.27 17.35 -11.20
CA ILE A 140 3.55 16.68 -12.49
C ILE A 140 2.32 16.04 -13.13
N SER A 141 1.15 16.20 -12.53
CA SER A 141 -0.09 15.62 -13.05
C SER A 141 -0.40 16.14 -14.45
N THR A 142 -0.74 15.20 -15.33
CA THR A 142 -1.28 15.43 -16.68
C THR A 142 -2.79 15.19 -16.73
N SER A 143 -3.44 15.04 -15.57
CA SER A 143 -4.85 14.63 -15.42
C SER A 143 -5.84 15.74 -15.79
N GLU A 144 -5.75 16.29 -16.99
CA GLU A 144 -6.73 17.25 -17.49
C GLU A 144 -8.10 16.59 -17.70
N ASN A 145 -9.17 17.31 -17.37
CA ASN A 145 -10.56 16.88 -17.57
C ASN A 145 -10.98 15.58 -16.85
N LYS A 146 -10.17 15.04 -15.93
CA LYS A 146 -10.61 13.92 -15.08
C LYS A 146 -11.72 14.37 -14.12
N GLU A 147 -12.73 13.53 -13.97
CA GLU A 147 -13.83 13.75 -13.04
C GLU A 147 -13.33 13.66 -11.59
N ILE A 148 -13.60 14.68 -10.80
CA ILE A 148 -13.33 14.71 -9.37
C ILE A 148 -14.47 13.93 -8.70
N PRO A 149 -14.18 12.85 -7.94
CA PRO A 149 -15.18 11.95 -7.37
C PRO A 149 -15.92 12.56 -6.16
N ILE A 150 -15.97 13.89 -6.07
CA ILE A 150 -16.66 14.65 -5.02
C ILE A 150 -17.82 15.38 -5.66
N GLU A 151 -19.02 15.10 -5.15
CA GLU A 151 -20.21 15.84 -5.53
C GLU A 151 -20.22 17.22 -4.85
N GLN A 152 -20.36 18.27 -5.66
CA GLN A 152 -20.53 19.64 -5.18
C GLN A 152 -21.92 20.16 -5.54
N ALA A 153 -22.48 20.97 -4.63
CA ALA A 153 -23.75 21.65 -4.87
C ALA A 153 -23.58 22.66 -6.02
N SER A 154 -24.29 22.44 -7.13
CA SER A 154 -24.26 23.29 -8.32
C SER A 154 -25.66 23.82 -8.63
N ILE A 155 -25.77 25.09 -9.01
CA ILE A 155 -27.04 25.64 -9.48
C ILE A 155 -27.19 25.27 -10.95
N THR A 156 -28.22 24.51 -11.26
CA THR A 156 -28.57 24.10 -12.63
C THR A 156 -29.73 24.91 -13.14
N ASN A 157 -29.82 25.04 -14.47
CA ASN A 157 -30.83 25.85 -15.13
C ASN A 157 -30.85 27.30 -14.62
N VAL A 158 -29.67 27.89 -14.43
CA VAL A 158 -29.51 29.29 -14.00
C VAL A 158 -30.37 30.19 -14.89
N ASN A 159 -31.16 31.07 -14.26
CA ASN A 159 -32.11 31.98 -14.93
C ASN A 159 -33.28 31.31 -15.69
N LYS A 160 -33.63 30.05 -15.38
CA LYS A 160 -34.84 29.40 -15.89
C LYS A 160 -35.84 29.11 -14.76
N ASP A 161 -37.08 28.85 -15.13
CA ASP A 161 -38.19 28.50 -14.22
C ASP A 161 -37.98 27.17 -13.48
N ASN A 162 -37.11 26.30 -14.00
CA ASN A 162 -36.70 25.03 -13.39
C ASN A 162 -35.28 25.08 -12.76
N MET A 163 -34.85 26.26 -12.29
CA MET A 163 -33.60 26.43 -11.55
C MET A 163 -33.62 25.64 -10.24
N LYS A 164 -32.60 24.81 -10.02
CA LYS A 164 -32.48 23.98 -8.80
C LYS A 164 -31.02 23.70 -8.45
N VAL A 165 -30.77 23.43 -7.17
CA VAL A 165 -29.48 22.91 -6.70
C VAL A 165 -29.44 21.42 -7.03
N GLU A 166 -28.46 21.01 -7.82
CA GLU A 166 -28.12 19.61 -8.07
C GLU A 166 -26.69 19.35 -7.61
N TYR A 167 -26.45 18.16 -7.06
CA TYR A 167 -25.12 17.68 -6.76
C TYR A 167 -24.50 17.10 -8.02
N LYS A 168 -23.37 17.66 -8.44
CA LYS A 168 -22.62 17.23 -9.62
C LYS A 168 -21.15 17.11 -9.30
N THR A 169 -20.51 16.16 -9.94
CA THR A 169 -19.06 16.07 -10.01
C THR A 169 -18.53 17.17 -10.92
N SER A 170 -17.36 17.71 -10.59
CA SER A 170 -16.62 18.66 -11.41
C SER A 170 -15.44 17.97 -12.08
N THR A 171 -14.85 18.61 -13.10
CA THR A 171 -13.63 18.12 -13.75
C THR A 171 -12.42 18.94 -13.31
N LEU A 172 -11.24 18.31 -13.23
CA LEU A 172 -9.99 19.05 -13.08
C LEU A 172 -9.81 20.03 -14.25
N ALA A 173 -9.59 21.30 -13.91
CA ALA A 173 -9.28 22.32 -14.89
C ALA A 173 -7.84 22.11 -15.41
N SER A 174 -7.64 22.27 -16.72
CA SER A 174 -6.30 22.37 -17.30
C SER A 174 -5.57 23.57 -16.67
N GLN A 175 -4.33 23.35 -16.25
CA GLN A 175 -3.47 24.38 -15.69
C GLN A 175 -2.16 24.48 -16.49
N LYS A 176 -1.41 25.53 -16.18
CA LYS A 176 -0.20 25.93 -16.91
C LYS A 176 1.07 25.25 -16.39
N ASN A 177 0.95 24.11 -15.70
CA ASN A 177 2.06 23.43 -15.03
C ASN A 177 2.91 22.56 -15.96
N ASN A 178 2.37 22.12 -17.10
CA ASN A 178 3.07 21.19 -17.98
C ASN A 178 3.84 21.92 -19.10
N PRO A 179 5.08 21.48 -19.42
CA PRO A 179 5.82 21.98 -20.58
C PRO A 179 5.18 21.49 -21.88
N TYR A 180 5.25 22.30 -22.95
CA TYR A 180 4.59 22.00 -24.21
C TYR A 180 5.37 22.52 -25.44
N ILE A 181 5.10 21.92 -26.60
CA ILE A 181 5.43 22.43 -27.94
C ILE A 181 4.11 22.53 -28.71
N ILE A 182 3.89 23.64 -29.42
CA ILE A 182 2.66 23.88 -30.15
C ILE A 182 2.51 22.86 -31.28
N GLY A 183 1.40 22.12 -31.25
CA GLY A 183 1.06 21.15 -32.29
C GLY A 183 1.69 19.77 -32.11
N GLU A 184 2.38 19.51 -30.99
CA GLU A 184 2.93 18.19 -30.65
C GLU A 184 2.29 17.61 -29.39
N GLU A 185 1.93 16.33 -29.45
CA GLU A 185 1.51 15.54 -28.29
C GLU A 185 2.72 14.73 -27.79
N ILE A 186 3.19 15.03 -26.58
CA ILE A 186 4.44 14.48 -26.03
C ILE A 186 4.11 13.71 -24.75
N SER A 187 4.54 12.44 -24.68
CA SER A 187 4.47 11.67 -23.43
C SER A 187 5.47 12.19 -22.40
N LEU A 188 4.95 12.98 -21.45
CA LEU A 188 5.71 13.62 -20.39
C LEU A 188 6.33 12.63 -19.40
N THR A 189 5.69 11.46 -19.22
CA THR A 189 6.14 10.37 -18.36
C THR A 189 7.57 9.90 -18.67
N SER A 190 7.97 9.95 -19.94
CA SER A 190 9.33 9.60 -20.39
C SER A 190 10.44 10.51 -19.82
N TYR A 191 10.08 11.71 -19.33
CA TYR A 191 10.98 12.70 -18.76
C TYR A 191 11.05 12.67 -17.22
N HIS A 192 10.17 11.93 -16.53
CA HIS A 192 10.17 11.84 -15.06
C HIS A 192 11.51 11.36 -14.46
N LYS A 193 12.28 10.55 -15.20
CA LYS A 193 13.65 10.17 -14.81
C LYS A 193 14.59 11.37 -14.60
N TYR A 194 14.36 12.49 -15.28
CA TYR A 194 15.16 13.71 -15.12
C TYR A 194 14.82 14.45 -13.83
N LEU A 195 13.60 14.32 -13.31
CA LEU A 195 13.22 14.80 -11.96
C LEU A 195 14.04 14.08 -10.90
N LYS A 196 14.07 12.75 -10.95
CA LYS A 196 14.92 11.95 -10.05
C LYS A 196 16.39 12.37 -10.13
N LYS A 197 16.90 12.56 -11.35
CA LYS A 197 18.27 13.02 -11.58
C LYS A 197 18.53 14.39 -10.94
N GLY A 198 17.64 15.37 -11.16
CA GLY A 198 17.78 16.72 -10.61
C GLY A 198 17.77 16.74 -9.08
N PHE A 199 16.95 15.90 -8.46
CA PHE A 199 16.93 15.72 -7.01
C PHE A 199 18.25 15.16 -6.49
N ILE A 200 18.74 14.05 -7.06
CA ILE A 200 19.99 13.39 -6.64
C ILE A 200 21.17 14.36 -6.76
N GLU A 201 21.31 15.03 -7.90
CA GLU A 201 22.43 15.96 -8.13
C GLU A 201 22.42 17.12 -7.13
N SER A 202 21.24 17.66 -6.81
CA SER A 202 21.06 18.73 -5.83
C SER A 202 21.45 18.25 -4.43
N TYR A 203 20.90 17.11 -4.04
CA TYR A 203 21.17 16.50 -2.74
C TYR A 203 22.66 16.23 -2.57
N THR A 204 23.30 15.56 -3.53
CA THR A 204 24.72 15.21 -3.46
C THR A 204 25.60 16.46 -3.34
N LYS A 205 25.30 17.52 -4.10
CA LYS A 205 26.05 18.78 -3.99
C LYS A 205 25.87 19.43 -2.63
N ILE A 206 24.63 19.54 -2.14
CA ILE A 206 24.33 20.22 -0.87
C ILE A 206 24.85 19.43 0.34
N LYS A 207 24.75 18.10 0.34
CA LYS A 207 25.31 17.21 1.38
C LYS A 207 26.81 17.46 1.60
N ASN A 208 27.56 17.80 0.55
CA ASN A 208 29.00 18.01 0.59
C ASN A 208 29.42 19.44 0.98
N ILE A 209 28.47 20.37 1.16
CA ILE A 209 28.75 21.72 1.66
C ILE A 209 28.92 21.68 3.18
N ASN A 210 29.66 22.66 3.71
CA ASN A 210 29.70 22.88 5.15
C ASN A 210 28.30 23.17 5.70
N LYS A 211 27.79 22.31 6.59
CA LYS A 211 26.47 22.45 7.24
C LYS A 211 26.26 23.84 7.87
N LYS A 212 27.30 24.49 8.39
CA LYS A 212 27.21 25.85 8.94
C LYS A 212 26.79 26.88 7.90
N GLU A 213 27.24 26.73 6.65
CA GLU A 213 26.87 27.61 5.56
C GLU A 213 25.38 27.47 5.21
N ILE A 214 24.90 26.23 5.12
CA ILE A 214 23.48 25.93 4.88
C ILE A 214 22.62 26.48 6.01
N ILE A 215 23.03 26.24 7.27
CA ILE A 215 22.33 26.75 8.45
C ILE A 215 22.25 28.28 8.42
N ASN A 216 23.34 28.98 8.05
CA ASN A 216 23.30 30.44 7.93
C ASN A 216 22.28 30.94 6.90
N GLN A 217 22.07 30.22 5.79
CA GLN A 217 21.00 30.55 4.85
C GLN A 217 19.60 30.39 5.47
N VAL A 218 19.42 29.34 6.28
CA VAL A 218 18.17 29.09 7.02
C VAL A 218 17.93 30.14 8.11
N GLU A 219 18.97 30.68 8.74
CA GLU A 219 18.83 31.73 9.76
C GLU A 219 18.19 33.02 9.21
N ASN A 220 18.26 33.27 7.90
CA ASN A 220 17.59 34.41 7.26
C ASN A 220 16.05 34.34 7.34
N TYR A 221 15.49 33.19 7.71
CA TYR A 221 14.06 32.99 7.85
C TYR A 221 13.53 33.24 9.27
N LYS A 222 14.40 33.51 10.26
CA LYS A 222 14.02 33.54 11.69
C LYS A 222 12.78 34.36 12.05
N GLU A 223 12.58 35.49 11.39
CA GLU A 223 11.49 36.43 11.67
C GLU A 223 10.29 36.25 10.72
N ILE A 224 10.32 35.23 9.85
CA ILE A 224 9.30 34.99 8.83
C ILE A 224 8.15 34.18 9.42
N TYR A 225 6.95 34.52 8.97
CA TYR A 225 5.72 33.78 9.25
C TYR A 225 5.39 32.87 8.06
N ALA A 226 4.99 31.64 8.37
CA ALA A 226 4.58 30.62 7.41
C ALA A 226 3.17 30.13 7.72
N ARG A 227 2.37 29.85 6.68
CA ARG A 227 1.03 29.26 6.81
C ARG A 227 1.15 27.83 7.32
N GLN A 228 0.34 27.48 8.31
CA GLN A 228 0.26 26.13 8.88
C GLN A 228 -1.10 25.53 8.55
N ILE A 229 -1.10 24.55 7.64
CA ILE A 229 -2.31 23.81 7.27
C ILE A 229 -2.51 22.69 8.30
N LEU A 230 -3.49 22.86 9.20
CA LEU A 230 -3.82 21.87 10.23
C LEU A 230 -4.95 20.92 9.81
N ARG A 231 -5.81 21.36 8.90
CA ARG A 231 -6.83 20.54 8.24
C ARG A 231 -6.86 20.88 6.75
N PRO A 232 -7.17 19.91 5.87
CA PRO A 232 -7.29 20.17 4.45
C PRO A 232 -8.35 21.24 4.16
N THR A 233 -8.05 22.18 3.25
CA THR A 233 -8.97 23.26 2.83
C THR A 233 -10.33 22.71 2.37
N GLN A 234 -10.36 21.52 1.77
CA GLN A 234 -11.58 20.86 1.34
C GLN A 234 -12.55 20.58 2.49
N TYR A 235 -12.04 20.24 3.69
CA TYR A 235 -12.90 19.97 4.85
C TYR A 235 -13.70 21.22 5.25
N TYR A 236 -13.03 22.38 5.31
CA TYR A 236 -13.70 23.65 5.59
C TYR A 236 -14.65 24.06 4.47
N THR A 237 -14.24 23.90 3.21
CA THR A 237 -15.06 24.24 2.05
C THR A 237 -16.35 23.43 2.04
N THR A 238 -16.28 22.12 2.30
CA THR A 238 -17.45 21.24 2.42
C THR A 238 -18.39 21.69 3.54
N LEU A 239 -17.86 22.01 4.73
CA LEU A 239 -18.68 22.51 5.84
C LEU A 239 -19.37 23.84 5.48
N ILE A 240 -18.64 24.79 4.89
CA ILE A 240 -19.20 26.08 4.45
C ILE A 240 -20.31 25.84 3.42
N GLN A 241 -20.08 25.00 2.41
CA GLN A 241 -21.09 24.68 1.40
C GLN A 241 -22.35 24.05 2.00
N ILE A 242 -22.20 23.07 2.91
CA ILE A 242 -23.34 22.47 3.62
C ILE A 242 -24.08 23.53 4.44
N SER A 243 -23.35 24.46 5.07
CA SER A 243 -23.93 25.54 5.88
C SER A 243 -24.83 26.50 5.09
N LEU A 244 -24.74 26.50 3.75
CA LEU A 244 -25.58 27.29 2.85
C LEU A 244 -26.89 26.57 2.46
N HIS A 245 -27.14 25.35 2.95
CA HIS A 245 -28.43 24.68 2.75
C HIS A 245 -29.55 25.46 3.48
N PRO A 246 -30.76 25.59 2.91
CA PRO A 246 -31.86 26.33 3.53
C PRO A 246 -32.17 25.96 4.98
N ASP A 247 -32.02 24.69 5.36
CA ASP A 247 -32.25 24.24 6.74
C ASP A 247 -31.26 24.88 7.74
N PHE A 248 -30.00 25.07 7.36
CA PHE A 248 -29.01 25.77 8.19
C PHE A 248 -29.09 27.29 8.06
N LEU A 249 -29.63 27.83 6.96
CA LEU A 249 -29.83 29.27 6.79
C LEU A 249 -31.04 29.82 7.57
N ARG A 250 -32.00 28.97 7.92
CA ARG A 250 -33.19 29.35 8.70
C ARG A 250 -32.90 29.57 10.18
N SER A 251 -31.83 28.97 10.70
CA SER A 251 -31.51 28.92 12.13
C SER A 251 -30.01 29.05 12.34
N ALA A 252 -29.59 30.13 13.01
CA ALA A 252 -28.20 30.34 13.35
C ALA A 252 -27.65 29.21 14.23
N ILE A 253 -28.48 28.66 15.13
CA ILE A 253 -28.11 27.57 16.04
C ILE A 253 -27.81 26.29 15.25
N ASP A 254 -28.60 25.97 14.22
CA ASP A 254 -28.38 24.76 13.42
C ASP A 254 -27.08 24.88 12.62
N ARG A 255 -26.78 26.09 12.11
CA ARG A 255 -25.52 26.38 11.43
C ARG A 255 -24.31 26.28 12.36
N GLU A 256 -24.42 26.80 13.58
CA GLU A 256 -23.38 26.65 14.61
C GLU A 256 -23.19 25.19 15.01
N MET A 257 -24.28 24.42 15.16
CA MET A 257 -24.24 23.00 15.47
C MET A 257 -23.56 22.17 14.37
N LEU A 258 -23.74 22.53 13.08
CA LEU A 258 -22.98 21.91 11.99
C LEU A 258 -21.46 22.12 12.18
N PHE A 259 -21.04 23.34 12.48
CA PHE A 259 -19.62 23.66 12.67
C PHE A 259 -19.05 23.14 13.99
N SER A 260 -19.88 22.74 14.96
CA SER A 260 -19.40 22.08 16.19
C SER A 260 -18.66 20.76 15.91
N LYS A 261 -18.80 20.19 14.70
CA LYS A 261 -18.00 19.06 14.20
C LYS A 261 -16.48 19.32 14.27
N LEU A 262 -16.03 20.58 14.27
CA LEU A 262 -14.62 20.94 14.41
C LEU A 262 -13.99 20.40 15.72
N TRP A 263 -14.80 20.18 16.75
CA TRP A 263 -14.37 19.65 18.05
C TRP A 263 -14.41 18.12 18.16
N ILE A 264 -14.93 17.38 17.18
CA ILE A 264 -15.05 15.90 17.23
C ILE A 264 -13.67 15.20 17.21
N TYR A 265 -12.65 15.86 16.65
CA TYR A 265 -11.37 15.23 16.30
C TYR A 265 -10.24 15.38 17.34
N PHE A 266 -10.50 15.71 18.61
CA PHE A 266 -9.40 16.05 19.52
C PHE A 266 -9.29 15.33 20.87
N ASP A 267 -8.01 15.16 21.21
CA ASP A 267 -7.33 14.45 22.30
C ASP A 267 -7.72 14.93 23.72
N GLU A 268 -7.48 14.06 24.70
CA GLU A 268 -7.76 14.26 26.14
C GLU A 268 -7.08 15.52 26.72
N ASN A 269 -6.09 16.09 26.02
CA ASN A 269 -5.25 17.21 26.47
C ASN A 269 -5.71 18.63 26.06
N ASN A 270 -6.83 18.79 25.34
CA ASN A 270 -7.48 20.10 25.09
C ASN A 270 -6.63 21.18 24.34
N SER A 271 -5.44 20.86 23.82
CA SER A 271 -4.51 21.83 23.21
C SER A 271 -5.02 22.47 21.92
N PHE A 272 -5.84 21.76 21.15
CA PHE A 272 -6.43 22.25 19.89
C PHE A 272 -7.78 22.96 20.07
N ARG A 273 -8.32 23.05 21.29
CA ARG A 273 -9.60 23.73 21.52
C ARG A 273 -9.61 25.17 20.98
N LYS A 274 -8.54 25.92 21.25
CA LYS A 274 -8.39 27.30 20.78
C LYS A 274 -8.30 27.40 19.25
N VAL A 275 -7.67 26.41 18.61
CA VAL A 275 -7.64 26.32 17.14
C VAL A 275 -9.06 26.16 16.60
N SER A 276 -9.84 25.24 17.17
CA SER A 276 -11.23 25.03 16.75
C SER A 276 -12.13 26.24 16.96
N GLU A 277 -11.90 27.03 18.01
CA GLU A 277 -12.61 28.30 18.23
C GLU A 277 -12.35 29.31 17.08
N ILE A 278 -11.11 29.38 16.59
CA ILE A 278 -10.73 30.24 15.45
C ILE A 278 -11.28 29.70 14.14
N GLU A 279 -11.18 28.38 13.94
CA GLU A 279 -11.76 27.71 12.76
C GLU A 279 -13.25 28.03 12.68
N PHE A 280 -13.97 27.80 13.77
CA PHE A 280 -15.40 28.07 13.89
C PHE A 280 -15.74 29.53 13.57
N THR A 281 -15.01 30.48 14.15
CA THR A 281 -15.25 31.92 13.93
C THR A 281 -14.98 32.33 12.48
N SER A 282 -14.01 31.70 11.81
CA SER A 282 -13.72 31.93 10.39
C SER A 282 -14.85 31.37 9.51
N LEU A 283 -15.29 30.14 9.79
CA LEU A 283 -16.37 29.47 9.05
C LEU A 283 -17.70 30.22 9.18
N LEU A 284 -17.99 30.82 10.34
CA LEU A 284 -19.16 31.69 10.52
C LEU A 284 -19.17 32.87 9.54
N LYS A 285 -17.99 33.40 9.19
CA LYS A 285 -17.78 34.48 8.21
C LYS A 285 -17.69 33.99 6.76
N ASN A 286 -17.78 32.68 6.52
CA ASN A 286 -17.50 32.01 5.25
C ASN A 286 -16.04 32.12 4.81
N ASP A 287 -15.12 32.37 5.75
CA ASP A 287 -13.69 32.40 5.48
C ASP A 287 -13.07 31.03 5.79
N ILE A 288 -12.09 30.64 4.97
CA ILE A 288 -11.21 29.52 5.30
C ILE A 288 -10.24 29.98 6.40
N PRO A 289 -10.04 29.21 7.48
CA PRO A 289 -9.13 29.59 8.55
C PRO A 289 -7.71 29.78 8.02
N TRP A 290 -7.11 30.93 8.35
CA TRP A 290 -5.74 31.27 7.99
C TRP A 290 -4.88 31.31 9.25
N LEU A 291 -4.12 30.23 9.46
CA LEU A 291 -3.26 30.03 10.62
C LEU A 291 -1.80 30.21 10.19
N ILE A 292 -1.07 31.08 10.89
CA ILE A 292 0.34 31.35 10.61
C ILE A 292 1.19 31.08 11.84
N SER A 293 2.46 30.77 11.65
CA SER A 293 3.42 30.60 12.73
C SER A 293 4.73 31.29 12.36
N ASN A 294 5.33 32.00 13.32
CA ASN A 294 6.71 32.43 13.16
C ASN A 294 7.59 31.17 13.19
N VAL A 295 8.42 30.97 12.16
CA VAL A 295 9.16 29.72 11.97
C VAL A 295 10.17 29.41 13.09
N SER A 296 10.52 30.40 13.92
CA SER A 296 11.39 30.24 15.09
C SER A 296 10.64 29.91 16.39
N LYS A 297 9.31 30.01 16.41
CA LYS A 297 8.48 29.78 17.59
C LYS A 297 7.73 28.44 17.50
N ASN A 298 7.17 28.04 18.64
CA ASN A 298 6.39 26.80 18.82
C ASN A 298 4.88 27.07 18.92
N ASN A 299 4.44 28.28 18.52
CA ASN A 299 3.07 28.76 18.68
C ASN A 299 2.40 28.98 17.32
N ILE A 300 1.08 29.11 17.35
CA ILE A 300 0.33 29.65 16.21
C ILE A 300 -0.01 31.11 16.53
N THR A 301 0.24 31.99 15.58
CA THR A 301 -0.20 33.39 15.62
C THR A 301 -1.45 33.53 14.77
N THR A 302 -2.47 34.16 15.31
CA THR A 302 -3.72 34.42 14.57
C THR A 302 -3.67 35.79 13.89
N LYS A 303 -4.67 36.07 13.04
CA LYS A 303 -4.80 37.36 12.35
C LYS A 303 -4.96 38.56 13.30
N ASP A 304 -5.52 38.37 14.50
CA ASP A 304 -5.67 39.45 15.49
C ASP A 304 -4.42 39.63 16.38
N GLY A 305 -3.36 38.86 16.12
CA GLY A 305 -2.11 38.89 16.86
C GLY A 305 -2.11 38.07 18.14
N SER A 306 -3.20 37.35 18.46
CA SER A 306 -3.21 36.40 19.58
C SER A 306 -2.32 35.20 19.30
N GLU A 307 -1.63 34.72 20.34
CA GLU A 307 -0.76 33.55 20.26
C GLU A 307 -1.42 32.35 20.95
N ILE A 308 -1.43 31.21 20.28
CA ILE A 308 -1.78 29.91 20.86
C ILE A 308 -0.48 29.20 21.20
N GLU A 309 -0.10 29.26 22.47
CA GLU A 309 1.13 28.65 22.98
C GLU A 309 1.06 27.12 22.98
N SER A 310 2.24 26.48 22.91
CA SER A 310 2.44 25.04 23.10
C SER A 310 1.65 24.13 22.15
N ILE A 311 1.38 24.60 20.92
CA ILE A 311 0.81 23.75 19.84
C ILE A 311 1.88 22.77 19.35
N PHE A 312 3.08 23.27 19.05
CA PHE A 312 4.16 22.49 18.45
C PHE A 312 5.22 22.12 19.48
N LYS A 313 5.76 20.90 19.38
CA LYS A 313 6.86 20.43 20.23
C LYS A 313 8.18 21.13 19.88
N HIS A 314 8.41 21.38 18.60
CA HIS A 314 9.61 22.02 18.05
C HIS A 314 9.21 23.15 17.09
N SER A 315 10.09 24.14 16.91
CA SER A 315 9.89 25.19 15.89
C SER A 315 10.26 24.67 14.51
N SER A 316 9.62 25.20 13.46
CA SER A 316 9.88 24.77 12.09
C SER A 316 11.35 24.92 11.70
N ILE A 317 12.02 26.00 12.16
CA ILE A 317 13.44 26.22 11.89
C ILE A 317 14.33 25.17 12.60
N ALA A 318 13.93 24.68 13.78
CA ALA A 318 14.64 23.61 14.45
C ALA A 318 14.51 22.30 13.66
N LEU A 319 13.32 21.98 13.16
CA LEU A 319 13.08 20.81 12.32
C LEU A 319 13.86 20.87 10.98
N VAL A 320 13.98 22.05 10.36
CA VAL A 320 14.83 22.22 9.17
C VAL A 320 16.31 21.99 9.50
N LYS A 321 16.79 22.48 10.65
CA LYS A 321 18.17 22.25 11.10
C LYS A 321 18.43 20.76 11.40
N GLU A 322 17.47 20.06 12.00
CA GLU A 322 17.54 18.61 12.17
C GLU A 322 17.63 17.90 10.82
N LYS A 323 16.82 18.30 9.84
CA LYS A 323 16.87 17.78 8.47
C LYS A 323 18.24 18.00 7.81
N ILE A 324 18.83 19.19 7.94
CA ILE A 324 20.19 19.48 7.46
C ILE A 324 21.23 18.56 8.14
N ASN A 325 21.03 18.25 9.43
CA ASN A 325 21.95 17.40 10.18
C ASN A 325 21.91 15.94 9.74
N ILE A 326 20.76 15.43 9.32
CA ILE A 326 20.61 14.03 8.87
C ILE A 326 20.97 13.80 7.40
N LEU A 327 21.20 14.87 6.61
CA LEU A 327 21.65 14.74 5.22
C LEU A 327 22.86 13.80 5.12
N GLY A 328 22.63 12.65 4.49
CA GLY A 328 23.52 11.50 4.45
C GLY A 328 23.14 10.54 3.32
N ASP A 329 23.94 9.49 3.12
CA ASP A 329 23.64 8.47 2.10
C ASP A 329 22.38 7.68 2.44
N LYS A 330 22.17 7.36 3.73
CA LYS A 330 20.97 6.66 4.18
C LYS A 330 19.69 7.43 3.85
N ASP A 331 19.67 8.74 4.12
CA ASP A 331 18.52 9.59 3.79
C ASP A 331 18.37 9.75 2.27
N LEU A 332 19.47 9.93 1.51
CA LEU A 332 19.40 10.00 0.05
C LEU A 332 18.78 8.75 -0.55
N THR A 333 19.23 7.56 -0.14
CA THR A 333 18.69 6.28 -0.61
C THR A 333 17.18 6.21 -0.36
N LEU A 334 16.74 6.52 0.86
CA LEU A 334 15.33 6.53 1.21
C LEU A 334 14.51 7.52 0.36
N GLN A 335 14.96 8.78 0.22
CA GLN A 335 14.22 9.77 -0.57
C GLN A 335 14.16 9.38 -2.04
N VAL A 336 15.22 8.77 -2.59
CA VAL A 336 15.23 8.27 -3.97
C VAL A 336 14.27 7.09 -4.14
N GLU A 337 14.23 6.15 -3.19
CA GLU A 337 13.27 5.04 -3.20
C GLU A 337 11.82 5.56 -3.17
N LEU A 338 11.54 6.58 -2.36
CA LEU A 338 10.22 7.22 -2.32
C LEU A 338 9.87 7.93 -3.63
N ILE A 339 10.83 8.61 -4.28
CA ILE A 339 10.63 9.20 -5.61
C ILE A 339 10.36 8.12 -6.65
N GLU A 340 11.16 7.06 -6.69
CA GLU A 340 10.97 5.95 -7.64
C GLU A 340 9.61 5.29 -7.45
N THR A 341 9.24 5.02 -6.20
CA THR A 341 7.93 4.46 -5.86
C THR A 341 6.81 5.39 -6.31
N ALA A 342 6.97 6.71 -6.10
CA ALA A 342 5.98 7.69 -6.52
C ALA A 342 5.83 7.82 -8.05
N LEU A 343 6.91 7.63 -8.80
CA LEU A 343 6.87 7.65 -10.26
C LEU A 343 6.31 6.36 -10.84
N ASN A 344 6.50 5.23 -10.14
CA ASN A 344 5.93 3.93 -10.51
C ASN A 344 4.40 3.84 -10.28
N TYR A 345 3.76 4.89 -9.76
CA TYR A 345 2.29 5.00 -9.75
C TYR A 345 1.69 5.15 -11.15
N ASP A 346 2.44 5.71 -12.08
CA ASP A 346 1.98 5.93 -13.43
C ASP A 346 2.06 4.62 -14.23
N SER A 347 0.89 4.08 -14.60
CA SER A 347 0.82 2.84 -15.39
C SER A 347 1.53 2.96 -16.76
N GLU A 348 1.63 4.17 -17.34
CA GLU A 348 2.42 4.42 -18.55
C GLU A 348 3.92 4.33 -18.28
N TYR A 349 4.36 4.76 -17.10
CA TYR A 349 5.76 4.66 -16.67
C TYR A 349 6.17 3.19 -16.52
N ASN A 350 5.34 2.38 -15.87
CA ASN A 350 5.57 0.94 -15.69
C ASN A 350 5.55 0.18 -17.04
N LYS A 351 4.66 0.53 -17.96
CA LYS A 351 4.63 -0.04 -19.32
C LYS A 351 5.91 0.28 -20.10
N ALA A 352 6.44 1.50 -19.98
CA ALA A 352 7.66 1.93 -20.67
C ALA A 352 8.94 1.27 -20.12
N GLU A 353 9.00 0.93 -18.83
CA GLU A 353 10.13 0.17 -18.25
C GLU A 353 10.03 -1.32 -18.55
N SER A 354 8.86 -1.94 -18.38
CA SER A 354 8.63 -3.38 -18.65
C SER A 354 8.80 -3.77 -20.12
N GLN A 355 8.47 -2.89 -21.07
CA GLN A 355 8.74 -3.11 -22.49
C GLN A 355 10.24 -3.19 -22.82
N ARG A 356 11.14 -2.71 -21.95
CA ARG A 356 12.59 -2.82 -22.15
C ARG A 356 13.20 -4.12 -21.61
N GLU A 357 12.47 -4.85 -20.77
CA GLU A 357 12.97 -6.10 -20.15
C GLU A 357 12.41 -7.37 -20.81
N ASN A 358 11.54 -7.25 -21.82
CA ASN A 358 10.93 -8.37 -22.57
C ASN A 358 11.89 -9.04 -23.58
N ASP A 359 13.17 -9.17 -23.23
CA ASP A 359 14.02 -10.19 -23.83
C ASP A 359 13.77 -11.49 -23.06
N ARG A 360 13.04 -12.43 -23.68
CA ARG A 360 12.89 -13.81 -23.18
C ARG A 360 14.27 -14.37 -22.89
N LYS A 361 14.72 -14.33 -21.64
CA LYS A 361 16.01 -14.89 -21.23
C LYS A 361 15.92 -16.39 -21.43
N ILE A 362 16.69 -16.87 -22.40
CA ILE A 362 16.89 -18.30 -22.63
C ILE A 362 17.51 -18.86 -21.34
N ILE A 363 16.81 -19.77 -20.69
CA ILE A 363 17.35 -20.49 -19.53
C ILE A 363 18.45 -21.41 -20.07
N GLU A 364 19.71 -21.11 -19.74
CA GLU A 364 20.80 -22.05 -20.00
C GLU A 364 20.60 -23.29 -19.12
N ILE A 365 20.30 -24.42 -19.76
CA ILE A 365 20.10 -25.70 -19.08
C ILE A 365 21.47 -26.27 -18.77
N ASN A 366 21.75 -26.48 -17.48
CA ASN A 366 22.87 -27.27 -17.04
C ASN A 366 22.33 -28.62 -16.52
N ASP A 367 22.75 -29.72 -17.11
CA ASP A 367 22.26 -31.09 -16.80
C ASP A 367 22.84 -31.68 -15.50
N ASP A 368 23.54 -30.88 -14.71
CA ASP A 368 24.16 -31.32 -13.46
C ASP A 368 23.09 -31.50 -12.38
N LYS A 369 22.91 -32.75 -11.92
CA LYS A 369 22.09 -33.04 -10.74
C LYS A 369 22.61 -32.24 -9.54
N LEU A 370 21.77 -31.37 -9.01
CA LEU A 370 22.09 -30.59 -7.81
C LEU A 370 22.36 -31.55 -6.63
N ASN A 371 23.52 -31.39 -5.99
CA ASN A 371 23.78 -32.06 -4.72
C ASN A 371 22.88 -31.42 -3.65
N LYS A 372 21.94 -32.20 -3.10
CA LYS A 372 20.95 -31.72 -2.11
C LYS A 372 21.58 -30.95 -0.95
N ASN A 373 22.68 -31.44 -0.38
CA ASN A 373 23.34 -30.75 0.73
C ASN A 373 23.90 -29.38 0.33
N HIS A 374 24.40 -29.25 -0.91
CA HIS A 374 24.91 -27.98 -1.41
C HIS A 374 23.76 -27.00 -1.71
N LEU A 375 22.66 -27.51 -2.26
CA LEU A 375 21.44 -26.77 -2.50
C LEU A 375 20.87 -26.20 -1.20
N ASP A 376 20.67 -27.05 -0.19
CA ASP A 376 20.13 -26.66 1.12
C ASP A 376 20.99 -25.55 1.77
N GLN A 377 22.32 -25.68 1.67
CA GLN A 377 23.23 -24.65 2.17
C GLN A 377 23.06 -23.31 1.44
N GLN A 378 22.88 -23.32 0.12
CA GLN A 378 22.65 -22.09 -0.66
C GLN A 378 21.31 -21.44 -0.34
N LEU A 379 20.23 -22.24 -0.22
CA LEU A 379 18.90 -21.76 0.14
C LEU A 379 18.93 -21.07 1.52
N LEU A 380 19.57 -21.71 2.51
CA LEU A 380 19.73 -21.17 3.85
C LEU A 380 20.59 -19.89 3.87
N GLU A 381 21.65 -19.83 3.07
CA GLU A 381 22.51 -18.64 2.96
C GLU A 381 21.74 -17.44 2.40
N ILE A 382 21.01 -17.63 1.29
CA ILE A 382 20.19 -16.59 0.67
C ILE A 382 19.09 -16.13 1.65
N SER A 383 18.40 -17.08 2.28
CA SER A 383 17.39 -16.76 3.29
C SER A 383 18.00 -16.00 4.48
N THR A 384 19.18 -16.37 4.96
CA THR A 384 19.89 -15.64 6.01
C THR A 384 20.20 -14.19 5.60
N ASN A 385 20.66 -13.98 4.36
CA ASN A 385 20.96 -12.64 3.83
C ASN A 385 19.70 -11.77 3.76
N ILE A 386 18.56 -12.34 3.37
CA ILE A 386 17.26 -11.66 3.38
C ILE A 386 16.85 -11.27 4.81
N GLY A 387 16.98 -12.19 5.76
CA GLY A 387 16.67 -11.94 7.17
C GLY A 387 17.53 -10.82 7.77
N ASP A 388 18.82 -10.80 7.45
CA ASP A 388 19.73 -9.74 7.88
C ASP A 388 19.42 -8.39 7.23
N TYR A 389 19.05 -8.40 5.94
CA TYR A 389 18.60 -7.21 5.25
C TYR A 389 17.34 -6.63 5.91
N LEU A 390 16.33 -7.48 6.19
CA LEU A 390 15.11 -7.06 6.86
C LEU A 390 15.39 -6.50 8.26
N ILE A 391 16.29 -7.09 9.04
CA ILE A 391 16.70 -6.52 10.34
C ILE A 391 17.27 -5.11 10.15
N ASN A 392 18.11 -4.89 9.14
CA ASN A 392 18.73 -3.59 8.88
C ASN A 392 17.74 -2.50 8.43
N GLN A 393 16.65 -2.89 7.75
CA GLN A 393 15.59 -1.98 7.32
C GLN A 393 14.51 -1.74 8.39
N SER A 394 14.58 -2.42 9.53
CA SER A 394 13.56 -2.34 10.57
C SER A 394 13.61 -1.03 11.35
N PHE A 395 12.43 -0.54 11.74
CA PHE A 395 12.26 0.57 12.67
C PHE A 395 11.88 0.03 14.03
N ILE A 396 12.59 0.46 15.06
CA ILE A 396 12.37 0.01 16.44
C ILE A 396 11.74 1.13 17.25
N GLY A 397 10.60 0.88 17.89
CA GLY A 397 9.96 1.83 18.81
C GLY A 397 10.63 1.86 20.18
N MET A 398 10.28 2.84 21.03
CA MET A 398 10.87 2.95 22.39
C MET A 398 10.57 1.73 23.25
N ASN A 399 9.40 1.15 23.06
CA ASN A 399 9.02 -0.06 23.78
C ASN A 399 9.69 -1.30 23.20
N GLY A 400 10.41 -1.21 22.09
CA GLY A 400 11.06 -2.35 21.45
C GLY A 400 10.14 -3.17 20.55
N ASP A 401 8.96 -2.67 20.23
CA ASP A 401 8.17 -3.05 19.06
C ASP A 401 8.94 -2.71 17.76
N VAL A 402 8.47 -3.26 16.64
CA VAL A 402 9.11 -3.17 15.32
C VAL A 402 8.09 -2.95 14.21
N SER A 403 8.49 -2.23 13.18
CA SER A 403 7.75 -2.02 11.95
C SER A 403 8.71 -1.79 10.79
N TRP A 404 8.19 -1.82 9.57
CA TRP A 404 8.89 -1.53 8.34
C TRP A 404 8.06 -0.58 7.49
N ILE A 405 8.69 0.06 6.52
CA ILE A 405 7.98 0.74 5.42
C ILE A 405 7.56 -0.35 4.44
N ASP A 406 6.28 -0.38 4.08
CA ASP A 406 5.73 -1.22 3.03
C ASP A 406 4.83 -0.40 2.10
N MET A 407 4.44 -1.00 0.97
CA MET A 407 3.58 -0.40 -0.04
C MET A 407 2.26 -1.17 -0.08
N ASN A 408 1.17 -0.55 0.37
CA ASN A 408 -0.17 -1.14 0.35
C ASN A 408 -1.07 -0.43 -0.66
N VAL A 409 -1.98 -1.18 -1.27
CA VAL A 409 -3.07 -0.63 -2.09
C VAL A 409 -4.12 -0.01 -1.16
N ILE A 410 -4.37 1.29 -1.29
CA ILE A 410 -5.45 1.99 -0.60
C ILE A 410 -6.68 1.98 -1.50
N GLY A 411 -7.62 1.08 -1.23
CA GLY A 411 -8.91 1.03 -1.90
C GLY A 411 -9.14 -0.26 -2.70
N GLU A 412 -10.30 -0.34 -3.35
CA GLU A 412 -10.78 -1.50 -4.09
C GLU A 412 -10.05 -1.71 -5.44
N LYS A 413 -9.12 -0.80 -5.82
CA LYS A 413 -8.51 -0.75 -7.15
C LYS A 413 -7.00 -0.93 -7.10
N ALA A 414 -6.49 -1.76 -8.00
CA ALA A 414 -5.14 -2.34 -7.97
C ALA A 414 -3.94 -1.37 -8.13
N ASN A 415 -4.16 -0.07 -8.40
CA ASN A 415 -3.08 0.87 -8.71
C ASN A 415 -2.86 1.98 -7.64
N ASP A 416 -3.66 2.01 -6.58
CA ASP A 416 -3.61 3.08 -5.57
C ASP A 416 -2.63 2.75 -4.44
N TRP A 417 -1.35 2.54 -4.74
CA TRP A 417 -0.40 2.23 -3.68
C TRP A 417 -0.07 3.45 -2.81
N ASN A 418 0.30 3.20 -1.56
CA ASN A 418 0.89 4.19 -0.68
C ASN A 418 1.93 3.54 0.21
N MET A 419 2.99 4.28 0.51
CA MET A 419 3.96 3.89 1.52
C MET A 419 3.34 4.06 2.90
N VAL A 420 3.32 2.98 3.68
CA VAL A 420 2.70 2.91 5.01
C VAL A 420 3.54 2.02 5.93
N PRO A 421 3.40 2.12 7.26
CA PRO A 421 3.91 1.09 8.14
C PRO A 421 3.24 -0.27 7.84
N THR A 422 3.99 -1.35 8.03
CA THR A 422 3.46 -2.72 7.91
C THR A 422 2.22 -2.94 8.78
N SER A 423 1.22 -3.63 8.24
CA SER A 423 0.01 -4.05 8.96
C SER A 423 0.29 -5.20 9.94
N MET A 424 -0.76 -5.75 10.55
CA MET A 424 -0.67 -6.89 11.47
C MET A 424 -0.98 -8.23 10.80
N ASP A 425 -1.41 -8.22 9.54
CA ASP A 425 -1.89 -9.41 8.84
C ASP A 425 -0.76 -10.36 8.39
N LEU A 426 -1.14 -11.46 7.73
CA LEU A 426 -0.21 -12.44 7.20
C LEU A 426 0.29 -12.06 5.80
N TYR A 427 -0.52 -11.38 4.98
CA TYR A 427 -0.24 -11.08 3.58
C TYR A 427 0.97 -10.14 3.41
N SER A 428 0.89 -8.94 3.99
CA SER A 428 1.95 -7.92 3.96
C SER A 428 2.39 -7.49 5.38
N GLY A 429 1.73 -8.00 6.41
CA GLY A 429 1.93 -7.58 7.79
C GLY A 429 2.93 -8.38 8.62
N LEU A 430 2.99 -7.99 9.89
CA LEU A 430 3.88 -8.53 10.91
C LEU A 430 3.64 -10.01 11.24
N SER A 431 2.43 -10.54 11.04
CA SER A 431 2.15 -11.96 11.31
C SER A 431 2.97 -12.86 10.38
N GLY A 432 3.04 -12.51 9.09
CA GLY A 432 3.89 -13.21 8.13
C GLY A 432 5.37 -13.03 8.42
N ILE A 433 5.82 -11.79 8.62
CA ILE A 433 7.24 -11.50 8.93
C ILE A 433 7.70 -12.28 10.18
N MET A 434 6.85 -12.37 11.21
CA MET A 434 7.14 -13.12 12.42
C MET A 434 7.32 -14.61 12.14
N ILE A 435 6.42 -15.23 11.36
CA ILE A 435 6.52 -16.65 10.97
C ILE A 435 7.85 -16.93 10.27
N TYR A 436 8.24 -16.07 9.33
CA TYR A 436 9.53 -16.20 8.67
C TYR A 436 10.71 -16.19 9.67
N PHE A 437 10.74 -15.23 10.60
CA PHE A 437 11.81 -15.18 11.60
C PHE A 437 11.78 -16.32 12.62
N ILE A 438 10.61 -16.91 12.92
CA ILE A 438 10.49 -18.12 13.75
C ILE A 438 11.29 -19.25 13.10
N PHE A 439 11.02 -19.52 11.82
CA PHE A 439 11.68 -20.63 11.12
C PHE A 439 13.14 -20.33 10.79
N LEU A 440 13.48 -19.08 10.44
CA LEU A 440 14.89 -18.70 10.27
C LEU A 440 15.69 -18.87 11.57
N TYR A 441 15.11 -18.55 12.72
CA TYR A 441 15.72 -18.86 14.02
C TYR A 441 15.83 -20.36 14.25
N LYS A 442 14.80 -21.16 13.92
CA LYS A 442 14.84 -22.61 14.09
C LYS A 442 15.97 -23.27 13.29
N GLU A 443 16.18 -22.84 12.05
CA GLU A 443 17.20 -23.40 11.16
C GLU A 443 18.62 -22.93 11.50
N THR A 444 18.77 -21.66 11.90
CA THR A 444 20.12 -21.08 12.11
C THR A 444 20.58 -21.06 13.57
N LYS A 445 19.64 -21.13 14.53
CA LYS A 445 19.83 -20.89 15.97
C LYS A 445 20.50 -19.55 16.32
N GLN A 446 20.50 -18.57 15.41
CA GLN A 446 21.09 -17.26 15.66
C GLN A 446 20.16 -16.36 16.48
N ASN A 447 20.62 -15.91 17.65
CA ASN A 447 19.80 -15.15 18.61
C ASN A 447 19.22 -13.83 18.05
N LYS A 448 19.85 -13.22 17.03
CA LYS A 448 19.34 -12.00 16.38
C LYS A 448 17.94 -12.20 15.77
N TYR A 449 17.65 -13.41 15.26
CA TYR A 449 16.33 -13.73 14.71
C TYR A 449 15.29 -13.95 15.80
N LEU A 450 15.65 -14.60 16.91
CA LEU A 450 14.77 -14.71 18.08
C LEU A 450 14.43 -13.34 18.68
N ILE A 451 15.39 -12.42 18.70
CA ILE A 451 15.13 -11.02 19.08
C ILE A 451 14.06 -10.43 18.16
N MET A 452 14.15 -10.65 16.85
CA MET A 452 13.16 -10.12 15.91
C MET A 452 11.76 -10.72 16.10
N VAL A 453 11.65 -12.03 16.36
CA VAL A 453 10.37 -12.68 16.73
C VAL A 453 9.75 -11.99 17.95
N LYS A 454 10.55 -11.75 19.01
CA LYS A 454 10.07 -11.07 20.23
C LYS A 454 9.58 -9.65 19.96
N ARG A 455 10.23 -8.93 19.03
CA ARG A 455 9.81 -7.57 18.63
C ARG A 455 8.51 -7.59 17.84
N CYS A 456 8.36 -8.53 16.89
CA CYS A 456 7.11 -8.70 16.14
C CYS A 456 5.94 -9.03 17.08
N TYR A 457 6.15 -9.99 17.99
CA TYR A 457 5.17 -10.33 19.03
C TYR A 457 4.77 -9.11 19.88
N LYS A 458 5.75 -8.30 20.31
CA LYS A 458 5.49 -7.07 21.07
C LYS A 458 4.66 -6.05 20.29
N SER A 459 4.85 -5.97 18.99
CA SER A 459 4.11 -5.07 18.10
C SER A 459 2.64 -5.48 18.00
N ILE A 460 2.38 -6.78 17.85
CA ILE A 460 1.03 -7.36 17.88
C ILE A 460 0.34 -7.07 19.21
N ILE A 461 1.02 -7.30 20.34
CA ILE A 461 0.47 -6.97 21.68
C ILE A 461 0.12 -5.49 21.78
N ASN A 462 1.01 -4.60 21.33
CA ASN A 462 0.83 -3.16 21.41
C ASN A 462 -0.37 -2.71 20.57
N TYR A 463 -0.53 -3.26 19.36
CA TYR A 463 -1.68 -3.04 18.50
C TYR A 463 -3.00 -3.38 19.21
N ILE A 464 -3.10 -4.60 19.77
CA ILE A 464 -4.33 -5.07 20.45
C ILE A 464 -4.61 -4.28 21.74
N LYS A 465 -3.58 -3.97 22.54
CA LYS A 465 -3.77 -3.31 23.85
C LYS A 465 -4.05 -1.81 23.71
N ASN A 466 -3.39 -1.12 22.77
CA ASN A 466 -3.35 0.34 22.74
C ASN A 466 -4.02 0.95 21.51
N VAL A 467 -3.74 0.45 20.31
CA VAL A 467 -4.25 1.04 19.06
C VAL A 467 -5.72 0.66 18.88
N ARG A 468 -6.00 -0.63 18.98
CA ARG A 468 -7.31 -1.21 18.72
C ARG A 468 -8.39 -0.76 19.71
N LYS A 469 -8.03 -0.63 20.99
CA LYS A 469 -8.95 -0.15 22.03
C LYS A 469 -9.25 1.34 21.94
N ARG A 470 -8.34 2.14 21.37
CA ARG A 470 -8.52 3.60 21.19
C ARG A 470 -9.34 3.92 19.94
N THR A 471 -9.24 3.10 18.90
CA THR A 471 -9.93 3.27 17.61
C THR A 471 -11.39 2.79 17.62
N ASN A 472 -11.98 2.60 18.82
CA ASN A 472 -13.34 2.10 19.09
C ASN A 472 -14.50 2.98 18.56
N ILE A 473 -14.24 3.89 17.62
CA ILE A 473 -15.24 4.79 17.03
C ILE A 473 -15.22 4.57 15.51
N ASN A 474 -16.09 3.66 15.05
CA ASN A 474 -16.59 3.55 13.66
C ASN A 474 -15.67 3.01 12.54
N SER A 475 -14.56 2.31 12.82
CA SER A 475 -13.84 1.57 11.74
C SER A 475 -14.30 0.12 11.67
N GLU A 476 -14.82 -0.31 10.52
CA GLU A 476 -15.17 -1.72 10.27
C GLU A 476 -13.93 -2.60 10.34
N VAL A 477 -14.05 -3.69 11.08
CA VAL A 477 -12.99 -4.67 11.28
C VAL A 477 -13.09 -5.71 10.19
N MET A 478 -11.98 -5.97 9.50
CA MET A 478 -11.91 -7.05 8.53
C MET A 478 -11.31 -8.33 9.13
N PHE A 479 -11.84 -9.47 8.69
CA PHE A 479 -11.40 -10.81 9.08
C PHE A 479 -11.22 -11.67 7.82
N GLY A 480 -10.16 -12.46 7.77
CA GLY A 480 -9.79 -13.29 6.62
C GLY A 480 -8.68 -14.29 6.92
N GLY A 481 -8.17 -14.95 5.89
CA GLY A 481 -7.08 -15.92 6.03
C GLY A 481 -5.70 -15.28 5.93
N PHE A 482 -5.55 -14.30 5.04
CA PHE A 482 -4.29 -13.59 4.81
C PHE A 482 -4.33 -12.12 5.23
N SER A 483 -5.51 -11.51 5.23
CA SER A 483 -5.75 -10.11 5.62
C SER A 483 -6.71 -10.02 6.81
N GLY A 484 -6.73 -8.88 7.49
CA GLY A 484 -7.54 -8.67 8.69
C GLY A 484 -6.85 -9.15 9.98
N GLU A 485 -7.63 -9.37 11.04
CA GLU A 485 -7.09 -9.69 12.38
C GLU A 485 -6.94 -11.18 12.67
N THR A 486 -7.75 -12.04 12.05
CA THR A 486 -7.67 -13.50 12.21
C THR A 486 -6.30 -14.10 11.89
N PRO A 487 -5.50 -13.63 10.90
CA PRO A 487 -4.16 -14.16 10.67
C PRO A 487 -3.20 -14.04 11.87
N ILE A 488 -3.47 -13.11 12.80
CA ILE A 488 -2.75 -13.03 14.07
C ILE A 488 -2.93 -14.32 14.87
N ILE A 489 -4.13 -14.93 14.87
CA ILE A 489 -4.38 -16.21 15.54
C ILE A 489 -3.42 -17.27 15.00
N TYR A 490 -3.32 -17.41 13.68
CA TYR A 490 -2.44 -18.38 13.04
C TYR A 490 -0.96 -18.16 13.38
N ALA A 491 -0.48 -16.92 13.31
CA ALA A 491 0.89 -16.62 13.67
C ALA A 491 1.22 -16.87 15.15
N LEU A 492 0.26 -16.63 16.07
CA LEU A 492 0.42 -16.96 17.49
C LEU A 492 0.30 -18.47 17.76
N THR A 493 -0.48 -19.22 16.97
CA THR A 493 -0.50 -20.69 17.01
C THR A 493 0.85 -21.26 16.63
N ILE A 494 1.42 -20.84 15.49
CA ILE A 494 2.78 -21.25 15.07
C ILE A 494 3.82 -20.85 16.13
N LEU A 495 3.73 -19.65 16.70
CA LEU A 495 4.65 -19.19 17.74
C LEU A 495 4.62 -20.11 18.97
N GLU A 496 3.44 -20.56 19.38
CA GLU A 496 3.26 -21.49 20.50
C GLU A 496 3.79 -22.89 20.17
N GLU A 497 3.42 -23.45 19.02
CA GLU A 497 3.86 -24.77 18.57
C GLU A 497 5.40 -24.84 18.48
N GLU A 498 6.02 -23.76 18.00
CA GLU A 498 7.45 -23.76 17.67
C GLU A 498 8.36 -23.22 18.77
N LEU A 499 7.90 -22.21 19.51
CA LEU A 499 8.70 -21.48 20.48
C LEU A 499 7.96 -21.25 21.81
N GLY A 500 6.87 -21.95 22.08
CA GLY A 500 6.02 -21.74 23.26
C GLY A 500 6.75 -21.75 24.60
N GLY A 501 7.85 -22.51 24.73
CA GLY A 501 8.70 -22.51 25.93
C GLY A 501 9.42 -21.19 26.25
N ILE A 502 9.35 -20.19 25.36
CA ILE A 502 10.00 -18.87 25.50
C ILE A 502 8.96 -17.76 25.80
N PHE A 503 7.67 -18.01 25.53
CA PHE A 503 6.60 -17.01 25.59
C PHE A 503 5.56 -17.35 26.66
N ASP A 504 4.77 -16.35 27.06
CA ASP A 504 3.67 -16.54 28.01
C ASP A 504 2.44 -17.10 27.27
N LEU A 505 2.19 -18.39 27.45
CA LEU A 505 1.08 -19.10 26.80
C LEU A 505 -0.29 -18.52 27.19
N ASP A 506 -0.45 -18.03 28.43
CA ASP A 506 -1.70 -17.41 28.87
C ASP A 506 -1.93 -16.06 28.17
N GLU A 507 -0.87 -15.32 27.85
CA GLU A 507 -0.98 -14.08 27.08
C GLU A 507 -1.33 -14.35 25.62
N LEU A 508 -0.69 -15.35 24.99
CA LEU A 508 -1.00 -15.79 23.63
C LEU A 508 -2.48 -16.17 23.51
N GLU A 509 -2.97 -16.99 24.45
CA GLU A 509 -4.36 -17.44 24.45
C GLU A 509 -5.36 -16.30 24.71
N LYS A 510 -5.02 -15.35 25.58
CA LYS A 510 -5.86 -14.15 25.79
C LYS A 510 -6.03 -13.34 24.50
N ILE A 511 -4.97 -13.21 23.69
CA ILE A 511 -5.02 -12.48 22.42
C ILE A 511 -5.88 -13.25 21.41
N ARG A 512 -5.61 -14.55 21.22
CA ARG A 512 -6.40 -15.39 20.31
C ARG A 512 -7.89 -15.40 20.68
N SER A 513 -8.21 -15.61 21.96
CA SER A 513 -9.58 -15.61 22.47
C SER A 513 -10.27 -14.25 22.28
N TRP A 514 -9.54 -13.14 22.41
CA TRP A 514 -10.09 -11.81 22.15
C TRP A 514 -10.45 -11.63 20.67
N ILE A 515 -9.52 -11.97 19.75
CA ILE A 515 -9.77 -11.89 18.30
C ILE A 515 -10.91 -12.81 17.90
N PHE A 516 -10.94 -14.04 18.43
CA PHE A 516 -12.03 -15.00 18.20
C PHE A 516 -13.40 -14.43 18.62
N LYS A 517 -13.49 -13.75 19.76
CA LYS A 517 -14.74 -13.10 20.21
C LYS A 517 -15.16 -11.95 19.28
N GLU A 518 -14.21 -11.14 18.81
CA GLU A 518 -14.52 -10.06 17.86
C GLU A 518 -14.95 -10.62 16.50
N CYS A 519 -14.28 -11.66 16.02
CA CYS A 519 -14.65 -12.41 14.83
C CYS A 519 -16.09 -12.95 14.95
N LYS A 520 -16.44 -13.57 16.08
CA LYS A 520 -17.81 -14.06 16.34
C LYS A 520 -18.88 -12.95 16.36
N LYS A 521 -18.54 -11.74 16.80
CA LYS A 521 -19.48 -10.61 16.84
C LYS A 521 -19.75 -10.01 15.45
N ASN A 522 -18.82 -10.14 14.51
CA ASN A 522 -18.88 -9.49 13.21
C ASN A 522 -19.26 -10.42 12.05
N ILE A 523 -19.72 -11.65 12.34
CA ILE A 523 -20.11 -12.64 11.33
C ILE A 523 -21.11 -12.06 10.32
N SER A 524 -22.08 -11.28 10.78
CA SER A 524 -23.17 -10.74 9.94
C SER A 524 -22.84 -9.40 9.26
N VAL A 525 -21.62 -8.89 9.42
CA VAL A 525 -21.22 -7.57 8.91
C VAL A 525 -20.47 -7.69 7.58
N GLY A 526 -19.82 -8.83 7.33
CA GLY A 526 -19.02 -9.05 6.11
C GLY A 526 -19.77 -9.85 5.04
N ASN A 527 -19.69 -9.38 3.79
CA ASN A 527 -20.17 -10.09 2.60
C ASN A 527 -19.03 -10.74 1.80
N GLU A 528 -17.81 -10.73 2.34
CA GLU A 528 -16.65 -11.33 1.68
C GLU A 528 -16.50 -12.80 2.07
N HIS A 529 -16.34 -13.65 1.05
CA HIS A 529 -16.29 -15.10 1.24
C HIS A 529 -14.97 -15.73 0.82
N ASP A 530 -14.03 -14.95 0.28
CA ASP A 530 -12.75 -15.46 -0.24
C ASP A 530 -11.73 -15.86 0.85
N ILE A 531 -10.53 -16.25 0.41
CA ILE A 531 -9.44 -16.70 1.29
C ILE A 531 -8.64 -15.53 1.89
N ILE A 532 -8.54 -14.41 1.20
CA ILE A 532 -7.71 -13.28 1.62
C ILE A 532 -8.39 -12.55 2.78
N ILE A 533 -9.60 -12.05 2.56
CA ILE A 533 -10.32 -11.15 3.46
C ILE A 533 -11.77 -11.58 3.71
N GLY A 534 -12.06 -12.87 3.48
CA GLY A 534 -13.39 -13.42 3.62
C GLY A 534 -13.53 -14.65 4.51
N SER A 535 -14.77 -15.12 4.57
CA SER A 535 -15.26 -16.23 5.39
C SER A 535 -14.43 -17.51 5.24
N SER A 536 -13.99 -17.84 4.01
CA SER A 536 -13.22 -19.07 3.75
C SER A 536 -11.86 -19.05 4.44
N GLY A 537 -11.20 -17.88 4.41
CA GLY A 537 -9.95 -17.70 5.12
C GLY A 537 -10.12 -17.76 6.64
N VAL A 538 -11.21 -17.19 7.17
CA VAL A 538 -11.54 -17.28 8.60
C VAL A 538 -11.73 -18.73 9.04
N ILE A 539 -12.49 -19.53 8.29
CA ILE A 539 -12.70 -20.96 8.56
C ILE A 539 -11.34 -21.67 8.65
N ALA A 540 -10.45 -21.48 7.67
CA ALA A 540 -9.15 -22.13 7.66
C ALA A 540 -8.31 -21.83 8.91
N ILE A 541 -8.25 -20.57 9.33
CA ILE A 541 -7.51 -20.13 10.51
C ILE A 541 -8.13 -20.69 11.79
N LEU A 542 -9.46 -20.65 11.91
CA LEU A 542 -10.16 -21.14 13.08
C LEU A 542 -10.04 -22.66 13.22
N LEU A 543 -9.98 -23.43 12.13
CA LEU A 543 -9.69 -24.86 12.20
C LEU A 543 -8.30 -25.14 12.78
N ARG A 544 -7.27 -24.37 12.42
CA ARG A 544 -5.94 -24.49 13.06
C ARG A 544 -5.98 -24.11 14.54
N TYR A 545 -6.79 -23.12 14.91
CA TYR A 545 -6.99 -22.78 16.33
C TYR A 545 -7.76 -23.87 17.10
N TYR A 546 -8.68 -24.56 16.43
CA TYR A 546 -9.36 -25.74 16.97
C TYR A 546 -8.38 -26.90 17.17
N ASP A 547 -7.49 -27.19 16.23
CA ASP A 547 -6.46 -28.23 16.38
C ASP A 547 -5.61 -28.02 17.64
N LEU A 548 -5.30 -26.76 17.98
CA LEU A 548 -4.53 -26.41 19.16
C LEU A 548 -5.32 -26.56 20.47
N THR A 549 -6.59 -26.13 20.49
CA THR A 549 -7.36 -25.96 21.73
C THR A 549 -8.43 -27.02 21.98
N SER A 550 -8.85 -27.73 20.94
CA SER A 550 -10.01 -28.65 20.95
C SER A 550 -11.30 -28.01 21.49
N ASN A 551 -11.47 -26.69 21.31
CA ASN A 551 -12.64 -25.97 21.79
C ASN A 551 -13.78 -26.00 20.77
N ASP A 552 -14.82 -26.78 21.04
CA ASP A 552 -15.96 -26.99 20.13
C ASP A 552 -16.71 -25.69 19.76
N ALA A 553 -16.65 -24.65 20.59
CA ALA A 553 -17.23 -23.34 20.25
C ALA A 553 -16.59 -22.71 18.99
N ILE A 554 -15.37 -23.13 18.64
CA ILE A 554 -14.69 -22.70 17.41
C ILE A 554 -15.36 -23.34 16.19
N LEU A 555 -15.68 -24.64 16.25
CA LEU A 555 -16.37 -25.33 15.17
C LEU A 555 -17.77 -24.76 14.93
N GLU A 556 -18.49 -24.37 15.98
CA GLU A 556 -19.78 -23.68 15.84
C GLU A 556 -19.66 -22.36 15.06
N VAL A 557 -18.57 -21.62 15.26
CA VAL A 557 -18.30 -20.37 14.52
C VAL A 557 -17.88 -20.67 13.08
N CYS A 558 -17.06 -21.69 12.85
CA CYS A 558 -16.73 -22.15 11.49
C CYS A 558 -18.00 -22.53 10.71
N GLN A 559 -18.94 -23.22 11.35
CA GLN A 559 -20.23 -23.57 10.75
C GLN A 559 -21.02 -22.30 10.38
N GLN A 560 -21.09 -21.29 11.26
CA GLN A 560 -21.79 -20.03 10.96
C GLN A 560 -21.18 -19.29 9.76
N TYR A 561 -19.85 -19.27 9.62
CA TYR A 561 -19.20 -18.73 8.43
C TYR A 561 -19.49 -19.56 7.18
N ALA A 562 -19.58 -20.89 7.30
CA ALA A 562 -19.97 -21.75 6.19
C ALA A 562 -21.41 -21.47 5.75
N GLU A 563 -22.35 -21.25 6.69
CA GLU A 563 -23.71 -20.81 6.34
C GLU A 563 -23.69 -19.48 5.59
N GLN A 564 -22.86 -18.51 5.99
CA GLN A 564 -22.73 -17.25 5.23
C GLN A 564 -22.26 -17.49 3.79
N ILE A 565 -21.34 -18.43 3.56
CA ILE A 565 -20.91 -18.79 2.20
C ILE A 565 -22.06 -19.41 1.41
N ILE A 566 -22.84 -20.29 2.03
CA ILE A 566 -23.97 -20.99 1.40
C ILE A 566 -25.15 -20.04 1.11
N ASP A 567 -25.41 -19.07 1.98
CA ASP A 567 -26.55 -18.16 1.84
C ASP A 567 -26.32 -17.06 0.78
N ASN A 568 -25.06 -16.79 0.40
CA ASN A 568 -24.68 -15.65 -0.44
C ASN A 568 -24.08 -16.02 -1.80
N TYR A 569 -24.15 -17.29 -2.24
CA TYR A 569 -23.77 -17.59 -3.62
C TYR A 569 -24.79 -17.01 -4.61
N ILE A 570 -24.32 -16.74 -5.82
CA ILE A 570 -25.18 -16.43 -6.96
C ILE A 570 -25.30 -17.65 -7.86
N GLU A 571 -26.52 -17.93 -8.33
CA GLU A 571 -26.75 -18.93 -9.37
C GLU A 571 -26.25 -18.40 -10.71
N MET A 572 -25.54 -19.26 -11.44
CA MET A 572 -25.01 -18.98 -12.75
C MET A 572 -25.50 -20.04 -13.75
N ASP A 573 -25.20 -19.81 -15.03
CA ASP A 573 -25.56 -20.73 -16.10
C ASP A 573 -25.05 -22.17 -15.84
N ASN A 574 -25.69 -23.15 -16.48
CA ASN A 574 -25.33 -24.57 -16.37
C ASN A 574 -25.41 -25.15 -14.95
N ASN A 575 -26.29 -24.62 -14.10
CA ASN A 575 -26.45 -25.08 -12.71
C ASN A 575 -25.11 -25.02 -11.95
N SER A 576 -24.40 -23.91 -12.13
CA SER A 576 -23.18 -23.57 -11.43
C SER A 576 -23.45 -22.42 -10.45
N ILE A 577 -22.55 -22.23 -9.50
CA ILE A 577 -22.63 -21.14 -8.51
C ILE A 577 -21.28 -20.46 -8.37
N ALA A 578 -21.30 -19.19 -7.99
CA ALA A 578 -20.10 -18.43 -7.68
C ALA A 578 -20.39 -17.31 -6.67
N TRP A 579 -19.36 -16.53 -6.34
CA TRP A 579 -19.46 -15.38 -5.44
C TRP A 579 -18.84 -14.15 -6.12
N ILE A 580 -19.39 -12.98 -5.83
CA ILE A 580 -18.85 -11.69 -6.24
C ILE A 580 -18.35 -11.03 -4.97
N GLY A 581 -17.03 -10.84 -4.88
CA GLY A 581 -16.38 -10.13 -3.78
C GLY A 581 -15.87 -8.76 -4.21
N ILE A 582 -15.33 -8.00 -3.26
CA ILE A 582 -14.84 -6.63 -3.49
C ILE A 582 -13.74 -6.52 -4.55
N ALA A 583 -13.01 -7.60 -4.81
CA ALA A 583 -11.89 -7.63 -5.74
C ALA A 583 -12.30 -7.51 -7.22
N SER A 584 -13.58 -7.76 -7.57
CA SER A 584 -14.04 -7.74 -8.96
C SER A 584 -15.55 -7.61 -9.07
N ARG A 585 -16.02 -6.92 -10.12
CA ARG A 585 -17.45 -6.86 -10.49
C ARG A 585 -18.00 -8.20 -11.00
N ASN A 586 -17.12 -9.04 -11.53
CA ASN A 586 -17.45 -10.37 -12.03
C ASN A 586 -17.01 -11.44 -11.03
N ALA A 587 -17.75 -12.54 -10.96
CA ALA A 587 -17.36 -13.70 -10.19
C ALA A 587 -16.02 -14.28 -10.67
N LEU A 588 -15.11 -14.57 -9.74
CA LEU A 588 -13.74 -14.98 -10.05
C LEU A 588 -13.51 -16.48 -9.84
N GLY A 589 -12.64 -17.06 -10.67
CA GLY A 589 -11.96 -18.32 -10.37
C GLY A 589 -10.64 -18.09 -9.62
N GLY A 590 -9.93 -19.17 -9.29
CA GLY A 590 -8.62 -19.10 -8.62
C GLY A 590 -8.71 -19.10 -7.09
N PHE A 591 -7.55 -19.15 -6.43
CA PHE A 591 -7.47 -19.50 -5.00
C PHE A 591 -7.64 -18.30 -4.06
N ALA A 592 -7.11 -17.13 -4.41
CA ALA A 592 -7.10 -15.98 -3.50
C ALA A 592 -8.50 -15.36 -3.32
N HIS A 593 -9.06 -14.84 -4.41
CA HIS A 593 -10.34 -14.11 -4.44
C HIS A 593 -11.48 -14.88 -5.12
N GLY A 594 -11.26 -16.16 -5.46
CA GLY A 594 -12.14 -16.91 -6.34
C GLY A 594 -12.67 -18.22 -5.74
N VAL A 595 -13.43 -18.93 -6.58
CA VAL A 595 -14.13 -20.16 -6.21
C VAL A 595 -13.22 -21.26 -5.65
N SER A 596 -12.01 -21.44 -6.20
CA SER A 596 -11.11 -22.51 -5.76
C SER A 596 -10.72 -22.43 -4.28
N GLY A 597 -10.56 -21.21 -3.75
CA GLY A 597 -10.28 -20.98 -2.33
C GLY A 597 -11.47 -21.34 -1.44
N ILE A 598 -12.66 -20.94 -1.87
CA ILE A 598 -13.93 -21.20 -1.16
C ILE A 598 -14.21 -22.70 -1.09
N VAL A 599 -14.10 -23.38 -2.24
CA VAL A 599 -14.26 -24.83 -2.34
C VAL A 599 -13.24 -25.56 -1.46
N TRP A 600 -11.99 -25.10 -1.45
CA TRP A 600 -10.97 -25.67 -0.58
C TRP A 600 -11.33 -25.53 0.90
N ALA A 601 -11.75 -24.33 1.36
CA ALA A 601 -12.11 -24.12 2.76
C ALA A 601 -13.29 -24.98 3.21
N LEU A 602 -14.35 -25.09 2.38
CA LEU A 602 -15.48 -25.98 2.67
C LEU A 602 -15.07 -27.46 2.69
N SER A 603 -14.17 -27.87 1.80
CA SER A 603 -13.66 -29.24 1.78
C SER A 603 -12.84 -29.58 3.03
N LYS A 604 -12.07 -28.60 3.53
CA LYS A 604 -11.31 -28.73 4.78
C LYS A 604 -12.26 -28.77 5.98
N LEU A 605 -13.28 -27.91 6.02
CA LEU A 605 -14.28 -27.94 7.08
C LEU A 605 -15.04 -29.28 7.14
N TYR A 606 -15.35 -29.87 5.97
CA TYR A 606 -16.03 -31.16 5.89
C TYR A 606 -15.30 -32.29 6.66
N SER A 607 -13.96 -32.27 6.73
CA SER A 607 -13.22 -33.29 7.50
C SER A 607 -13.39 -33.17 9.02
N TYR A 608 -13.79 -31.99 9.51
CA TYR A 608 -14.07 -31.74 10.94
C TYR A 608 -15.57 -31.83 11.25
N LEU A 609 -16.40 -31.30 10.36
CA LEU A 609 -17.84 -31.23 10.50
C LEU A 609 -18.52 -31.64 9.18
N PRO A 610 -18.79 -32.94 8.97
CA PRO A 610 -19.42 -33.42 7.75
C PRO A 610 -20.84 -32.85 7.58
N ASP A 611 -21.09 -32.22 6.43
CA ASP A 611 -22.41 -31.73 6.02
C ASP A 611 -22.57 -31.93 4.50
N GLU A 612 -23.65 -32.57 4.07
CA GLU A 612 -23.91 -32.84 2.65
C GLU A 612 -24.08 -31.56 1.83
N ARG A 613 -24.53 -30.46 2.44
CA ARG A 613 -24.67 -29.15 1.78
C ARG A 613 -23.32 -28.62 1.28
N TYR A 614 -22.24 -28.90 2.01
CA TYR A 614 -20.89 -28.50 1.58
C TYR A 614 -20.51 -29.21 0.28
N ILE A 615 -20.84 -30.50 0.15
CA ILE A 615 -20.55 -31.30 -1.05
C ILE A 615 -21.35 -30.78 -2.26
N GLU A 616 -22.62 -30.45 -2.06
CA GLU A 616 -23.47 -29.88 -3.12
C GLU A 616 -22.90 -28.54 -3.64
N VAL A 617 -22.53 -27.65 -2.72
CA VAL A 617 -21.95 -26.34 -3.04
C VAL A 617 -20.61 -26.52 -3.75
N ILE A 618 -19.75 -27.41 -3.27
CA ILE A 618 -18.46 -27.74 -3.92
C ILE A 618 -18.70 -28.23 -5.36
N GLU A 619 -19.62 -29.18 -5.58
CA GLU A 619 -19.88 -29.69 -6.93
C GLU A 619 -20.39 -28.62 -7.89
N LYS A 620 -21.30 -27.75 -7.44
CA LYS A 620 -21.86 -26.64 -8.25
C LYS A 620 -20.81 -25.56 -8.52
N ALA A 621 -19.99 -25.23 -7.54
CA ALA A 621 -18.94 -24.22 -7.67
C ALA A 621 -17.84 -24.69 -8.64
N LEU A 622 -17.45 -25.97 -8.57
CA LEU A 622 -16.50 -26.55 -9.54
C LEU A 622 -17.02 -26.52 -10.99
N ARG A 623 -18.34 -26.53 -11.21
CA ARG A 623 -18.92 -26.34 -12.56
C ARG A 623 -18.72 -24.93 -13.10
N TYR A 624 -18.66 -23.93 -12.22
CA TYR A 624 -18.35 -22.57 -12.65
C TYR A 624 -16.90 -22.50 -13.17
N GLU A 625 -15.96 -23.13 -12.46
CA GLU A 625 -14.56 -23.19 -12.93
C GLU A 625 -14.40 -24.06 -14.19
N ASP A 626 -15.22 -25.10 -14.39
CA ASP A 626 -15.28 -25.83 -15.66
C ASP A 626 -15.63 -24.90 -16.83
N TYR A 627 -16.51 -23.91 -16.61
CA TYR A 627 -16.89 -22.91 -17.62
C TYR A 627 -15.81 -21.84 -17.84
N LEU A 628 -14.98 -21.56 -16.82
CA LEU A 628 -13.84 -20.66 -16.97
C LEU A 628 -12.66 -21.30 -17.73
N TYR A 629 -12.67 -22.61 -17.96
CA TYR A 629 -11.58 -23.27 -18.66
C TYR A 629 -11.54 -22.91 -20.16
N SER A 630 -10.39 -22.43 -20.63
CA SER A 630 -10.08 -22.17 -22.03
C SER A 630 -9.20 -23.28 -22.60
N GLU A 631 -9.71 -23.95 -23.64
CA GLU A 631 -9.00 -25.03 -24.34
C GLU A 631 -7.82 -24.50 -25.16
N ASP A 632 -7.93 -23.29 -25.69
CA ASP A 632 -6.88 -22.63 -26.48
C ASP A 632 -5.69 -22.24 -25.59
N ASP A 633 -5.98 -21.69 -24.42
CA ASP A 633 -4.98 -21.20 -23.47
C ASP A 633 -4.44 -22.30 -22.55
N LYS A 634 -5.17 -23.42 -22.46
CA LYS A 634 -4.94 -24.48 -21.47
C LYS A 634 -4.89 -23.94 -20.04
N ASN A 635 -5.74 -22.96 -19.75
CA ASN A 635 -5.82 -22.29 -18.45
C ASN A 635 -7.24 -21.82 -18.15
N TRP A 636 -7.45 -21.30 -16.94
CA TRP A 636 -8.72 -20.72 -16.52
C TRP A 636 -8.71 -19.20 -16.73
N VAL A 637 -9.75 -18.73 -17.40
CA VAL A 637 -10.00 -17.33 -17.78
C VAL A 637 -10.07 -16.46 -16.53
N ASP A 638 -9.35 -15.33 -16.57
CA ASP A 638 -9.39 -14.31 -15.51
C ASP A 638 -10.42 -13.23 -15.88
N ARG A 639 -11.54 -13.20 -15.15
CA ARG A 639 -12.65 -12.27 -15.43
C ARG A 639 -12.51 -10.90 -14.78
N ARG A 640 -11.33 -10.58 -14.23
CA ARG A 640 -11.03 -9.22 -13.81
C ARG A 640 -10.99 -8.29 -15.02
N GLU A 641 -11.40 -7.05 -14.80
CA GLU A 641 -11.35 -5.98 -15.78
C GLU A 641 -10.32 -4.94 -15.34
N THR A 642 -9.60 -4.37 -16.29
CA THR A 642 -8.74 -3.20 -16.07
C THR A 642 -9.59 -1.95 -15.79
N GLU A 643 -8.93 -0.88 -15.38
CA GLU A 643 -9.56 0.43 -15.12
C GLU A 643 -10.37 0.98 -16.30
N GLU A 644 -10.03 0.59 -17.54
CA GLU A 644 -10.71 1.00 -18.78
C GLU A 644 -11.89 0.06 -19.15
N GLY A 645 -12.22 -0.91 -18.29
CA GLY A 645 -13.24 -1.94 -18.56
C GLY A 645 -12.78 -3.02 -19.55
N ILE A 646 -11.47 -3.10 -19.81
CA ILE A 646 -10.90 -4.13 -20.68
C ILE A 646 -10.69 -5.38 -19.83
N GLU A 647 -11.36 -6.48 -20.19
CA GLU A 647 -11.11 -7.78 -19.57
C GLU A 647 -9.62 -8.15 -19.68
N TYR A 648 -9.04 -8.68 -18.60
CA TYR A 648 -7.61 -9.03 -18.56
C TYR A 648 -7.20 -10.01 -19.67
N ASN A 649 -8.12 -10.87 -20.13
CA ASN A 649 -7.86 -11.82 -21.23
C ASN A 649 -7.67 -11.15 -22.59
N ASN A 650 -8.17 -9.92 -22.76
CA ASN A 650 -8.00 -9.15 -23.99
C ASN A 650 -6.65 -8.39 -24.03
N LEU A 651 -5.88 -8.42 -22.94
CA LEU A 651 -4.52 -7.90 -22.91
C LEU A 651 -3.58 -8.93 -23.51
N SER A 652 -2.83 -8.53 -24.53
CA SER A 652 -1.88 -9.36 -25.28
C SER A 652 -0.63 -9.73 -24.46
N SER A 653 -0.78 -10.36 -23.30
CA SER A 653 0.29 -10.97 -22.47
C SER A 653 -0.18 -11.54 -21.12
N ASN A 654 -1.44 -11.44 -20.71
CA ASN A 654 -1.85 -11.70 -19.32
C ASN A 654 -2.65 -12.99 -19.14
N MET A 655 -1.99 -14.13 -19.32
CA MET A 655 -2.54 -15.39 -18.81
C MET A 655 -1.97 -15.65 -17.41
N PRO A 656 -2.72 -15.42 -16.31
CA PRO A 656 -2.17 -15.58 -14.97
C PRO A 656 -1.91 -17.05 -14.67
N VAL A 657 -0.71 -17.35 -14.18
CA VAL A 657 -0.29 -18.70 -13.76
C VAL A 657 0.37 -18.56 -12.39
N ALA A 658 -0.47 -18.41 -11.37
CA ALA A 658 -0.07 -17.99 -10.03
C ALA A 658 -0.95 -18.66 -8.95
N TRP A 659 -0.54 -18.55 -7.69
CA TRP A 659 -1.36 -18.98 -6.56
C TRP A 659 -2.68 -18.20 -6.52
N CYS A 660 -2.64 -16.88 -6.70
CA CYS A 660 -3.84 -16.05 -6.62
C CYS A 660 -4.86 -16.37 -7.73
N HIS A 661 -4.40 -16.47 -8.99
CA HIS A 661 -5.24 -16.70 -10.16
C HIS A 661 -4.58 -17.62 -11.19
N GLY A 662 -5.41 -18.44 -11.82
CA GLY A 662 -5.03 -19.37 -12.88
C GLY A 662 -4.48 -20.71 -12.42
N ALA A 663 -3.78 -21.39 -13.32
CA ALA A 663 -3.45 -22.81 -13.21
C ALA A 663 -2.84 -23.23 -11.86
N SER A 664 -1.89 -22.49 -11.30
CA SER A 664 -1.23 -22.92 -10.06
C SER A 664 -2.18 -22.91 -8.84
N GLY A 665 -3.01 -21.88 -8.69
CA GLY A 665 -4.03 -21.83 -7.64
C GLY A 665 -5.09 -22.93 -7.80
N ILE A 666 -5.49 -23.22 -9.04
CA ILE A 666 -6.38 -24.36 -9.34
C ILE A 666 -5.71 -25.68 -8.96
N LEU A 667 -4.45 -25.89 -9.37
CA LEU A 667 -3.68 -27.09 -9.04
C LEU A 667 -3.66 -27.34 -7.53
N LEU A 668 -3.39 -26.29 -6.74
CA LEU A 668 -3.38 -26.38 -5.29
C LEU A 668 -4.73 -26.83 -4.74
N SER A 669 -5.82 -26.16 -5.15
CA SER A 669 -7.19 -26.52 -4.75
C SER A 669 -7.53 -27.98 -5.09
N ARG A 670 -7.27 -28.40 -6.34
CA ARG A 670 -7.58 -29.76 -6.82
C ARG A 670 -6.78 -30.85 -6.12
N ALA A 671 -5.48 -30.62 -5.89
CA ALA A 671 -4.63 -31.55 -5.14
C ALA A 671 -5.14 -31.71 -3.69
N SER A 672 -5.51 -30.60 -3.02
CA SER A 672 -6.07 -30.65 -1.67
C SER A 672 -7.44 -31.33 -1.60
N LEU A 673 -8.32 -31.12 -2.59
CA LEU A 673 -9.61 -31.84 -2.66
C LEU A 673 -9.42 -33.35 -2.74
N LYS A 674 -8.41 -33.80 -3.48
CA LYS A 674 -8.06 -35.23 -3.56
C LYS A 674 -7.56 -35.76 -2.22
N LYS A 675 -6.73 -34.99 -1.52
CA LYS A 675 -6.25 -35.31 -0.16
C LYS A 675 -7.40 -35.41 0.86
N HIS A 676 -8.39 -34.52 0.80
CA HIS A 676 -9.55 -34.54 1.69
C HIS A 676 -10.51 -35.72 1.44
N ASN A 677 -10.38 -36.42 0.31
CA ASN A 677 -11.14 -37.62 -0.04
C ASN A 677 -12.67 -37.47 0.12
N LEU A 678 -13.21 -36.38 -0.42
CA LEU A 678 -14.65 -36.08 -0.38
C LEU A 678 -15.50 -37.13 -1.12
N PRO A 679 -16.76 -37.35 -0.71
CA PRO A 679 -17.70 -38.25 -1.39
C PRO A 679 -18.28 -37.66 -2.69
N LEU A 680 -17.40 -37.18 -3.58
CA LEU A 680 -17.77 -36.64 -4.89
C LEU A 680 -18.11 -37.75 -5.88
N SER A 681 -18.91 -37.43 -6.90
CA SER A 681 -19.19 -38.35 -8.00
C SER A 681 -17.92 -38.78 -8.75
N GLU A 682 -17.86 -40.02 -9.26
CA GLU A 682 -16.71 -40.51 -10.04
C GLU A 682 -16.41 -39.64 -11.27
N LYS A 683 -17.43 -39.09 -11.91
CA LYS A 683 -17.27 -38.12 -12.99
C LYS A 683 -16.50 -36.87 -12.51
N ARG A 684 -16.82 -36.35 -11.33
CA ARG A 684 -16.14 -35.18 -10.77
C ARG A 684 -14.70 -35.51 -10.36
N LYS A 685 -14.46 -36.68 -9.77
CA LYS A 685 -13.09 -37.13 -9.45
C LYS A 685 -12.19 -37.23 -10.69
N ASN A 686 -12.70 -37.83 -11.77
CA ASN A 686 -11.96 -37.89 -13.03
C ASN A 686 -11.66 -36.50 -13.60
N LYS A 687 -12.62 -35.57 -13.52
CA LYS A 687 -12.41 -34.18 -13.96
C LYS A 687 -11.36 -33.46 -13.11
N ILE A 688 -11.33 -33.69 -11.79
CA ILE A 688 -10.30 -33.17 -10.90
C ILE A 688 -8.90 -33.67 -11.32
N ASP A 689 -8.78 -34.94 -11.69
CA ASP A 689 -7.51 -35.51 -12.18
C ASP A 689 -7.09 -34.88 -13.53
N GLU A 690 -8.02 -34.66 -14.46
CA GLU A 690 -7.75 -33.93 -15.71
C GLU A 690 -7.29 -32.49 -15.45
N ASP A 691 -7.97 -31.77 -14.55
CA ASP A 691 -7.63 -30.39 -14.19
C ASP A 691 -6.21 -30.33 -13.60
N ILE A 692 -5.85 -31.29 -12.74
CA ILE A 692 -4.52 -31.42 -12.16
C ILE A 692 -3.46 -31.57 -13.26
N GLU A 693 -3.65 -32.49 -14.22
CA GLU A 693 -2.68 -32.71 -15.29
C GLU A 693 -2.49 -31.47 -16.18
N ILE A 694 -3.59 -30.78 -16.50
CA ILE A 694 -3.58 -29.54 -17.27
C ILE A 694 -2.83 -28.47 -16.48
N ALA A 695 -3.18 -28.27 -15.21
CA ALA A 695 -2.61 -27.22 -14.38
C ALA A 695 -1.11 -27.43 -14.15
N VAL A 696 -0.66 -28.66 -13.88
CA VAL A 696 0.78 -29.00 -13.80
C VAL A 696 1.51 -28.61 -15.08
N ARG A 697 0.97 -29.00 -16.25
CA ARG A 697 1.60 -28.70 -17.54
C ARG A 697 1.66 -27.21 -17.82
N THR A 698 0.61 -26.47 -17.47
CA THR A 698 0.51 -25.03 -17.68
C THR A 698 1.44 -24.27 -16.74
N THR A 699 1.49 -24.63 -15.46
CA THR A 699 2.43 -24.05 -14.48
C THR A 699 3.88 -24.30 -14.89
N LEU A 700 4.23 -25.53 -15.29
CA LEU A 700 5.58 -25.84 -15.78
C LEU A 700 5.97 -25.12 -17.07
N LYS A 701 5.02 -24.60 -17.85
CA LYS A 701 5.27 -23.93 -19.13
C LYS A 701 5.32 -22.40 -18.98
N ASN A 702 4.44 -21.83 -18.16
CA ASN A 702 4.16 -20.40 -18.14
C ASN A 702 4.25 -19.77 -16.74
N GLY A 703 4.59 -20.53 -15.69
CA GLY A 703 4.58 -20.05 -14.31
C GLY A 703 5.91 -19.51 -13.77
N PHE A 704 6.92 -19.27 -14.61
CA PHE A 704 8.27 -18.89 -14.15
C PHE A 704 8.84 -17.69 -14.89
N GLY A 705 9.70 -16.92 -14.22
CA GLY A 705 10.43 -15.78 -14.78
C GLY A 705 9.74 -14.43 -14.57
N HIS A 706 8.87 -14.32 -13.56
CA HIS A 706 8.15 -13.08 -13.24
C HIS A 706 8.75 -12.37 -12.02
N SER A 707 8.32 -12.76 -10.82
CA SER A 707 8.86 -12.27 -9.55
C SER A 707 9.24 -13.47 -8.69
N HIS A 708 9.90 -13.26 -7.55
CA HIS A 708 10.23 -14.33 -6.63
C HIS A 708 9.18 -14.51 -5.52
N CYS A 709 8.06 -13.76 -5.53
CA CYS A 709 7.10 -13.79 -4.42
C CYS A 709 6.28 -15.09 -4.32
N LEU A 710 5.52 -15.26 -3.23
CA LEU A 710 4.67 -16.42 -3.00
C LEU A 710 3.30 -16.32 -3.70
N CYS A 711 2.76 -15.12 -3.89
CA CYS A 711 1.42 -14.91 -4.45
C CYS A 711 1.35 -15.19 -5.96
N HIS A 712 2.29 -14.63 -6.72
CA HIS A 712 2.33 -14.69 -8.18
C HIS A 712 3.76 -14.70 -8.71
N GLY A 713 4.64 -15.37 -7.98
CA GLY A 713 6.05 -15.52 -8.32
C GLY A 713 6.49 -16.97 -8.34
N ASP A 714 7.75 -17.13 -8.71
CA ASP A 714 8.39 -18.41 -8.98
C ASP A 714 8.37 -19.31 -7.73
N LEU A 715 8.65 -18.76 -6.54
CA LEU A 715 8.64 -19.54 -5.29
C LEU A 715 7.26 -20.11 -4.96
N GLY A 716 6.18 -19.32 -5.13
CA GLY A 716 4.82 -19.81 -4.94
C GLY A 716 4.50 -20.99 -5.86
N ASN A 717 4.86 -20.87 -7.13
CA ASN A 717 4.65 -21.92 -8.13
C ASN A 717 5.52 -23.17 -7.85
N MET A 718 6.76 -23.01 -7.39
CA MET A 718 7.60 -24.14 -6.98
C MET A 718 6.99 -24.89 -5.80
N LEU A 719 6.51 -24.20 -4.77
CA LEU A 719 5.89 -24.81 -3.60
C LEU A 719 4.61 -25.58 -3.98
N ILE A 720 3.77 -25.03 -4.86
CA ILE A 720 2.56 -25.70 -5.34
C ILE A 720 2.90 -26.96 -6.15
N LEU A 721 3.87 -26.89 -7.06
CA LEU A 721 4.30 -28.06 -7.82
C LEU A 721 4.87 -29.16 -6.92
N LYS A 722 5.62 -28.76 -5.88
CA LYS A 722 6.15 -29.69 -4.88
C LYS A 722 5.04 -30.36 -4.08
N TYR A 723 4.06 -29.59 -3.59
CA TYR A 723 2.86 -30.10 -2.92
C TYR A 723 2.08 -31.07 -3.81
N ALA A 724 1.89 -30.72 -5.09
CA ALA A 724 1.22 -31.59 -6.04
C ALA A 724 2.02 -32.90 -6.26
N SER A 725 3.35 -32.83 -6.38
CA SER A 725 4.21 -34.02 -6.56
C SER A 725 4.20 -34.96 -5.34
N SER A 726 4.06 -34.44 -4.11
CA SER A 726 3.98 -35.27 -2.90
C SER A 726 2.63 -35.97 -2.74
N GLU A 727 1.53 -35.28 -3.08
CA GLU A 727 0.16 -35.79 -2.90
C GLU A 727 -0.32 -36.65 -4.09
N LEU A 728 0.33 -36.51 -5.26
CA LEU A 728 -0.04 -37.19 -6.49
C LEU A 728 1.06 -38.17 -6.92
N ASN A 729 0.69 -39.34 -7.45
CA ASN A 729 1.63 -40.29 -8.07
C ASN A 729 2.21 -39.77 -9.42
N THR A 730 2.35 -38.45 -9.61
CA THR A 730 2.80 -37.77 -10.84
C THR A 730 4.27 -37.34 -10.79
N LYS A 731 5.11 -38.03 -9.99
CA LYS A 731 6.52 -37.68 -9.71
C LYS A 731 7.40 -37.49 -10.95
N ASN A 732 7.25 -38.32 -11.99
CA ASN A 732 8.29 -38.45 -13.01
C ASN A 732 8.48 -37.24 -13.94
N ASP A 733 7.45 -36.43 -14.20
CA ASP A 733 7.54 -35.27 -15.11
C ASP A 733 7.75 -33.94 -14.38
N ILE A 734 7.23 -33.81 -13.16
CA ILE A 734 7.44 -32.63 -12.30
C ILE A 734 8.89 -32.59 -11.83
N ASP A 735 9.39 -33.69 -11.26
CA ASP A 735 10.71 -33.73 -10.61
C ASP A 735 11.86 -33.41 -11.58
N LYS A 736 11.75 -33.84 -12.85
CA LYS A 736 12.79 -33.58 -13.87
C LYS A 736 12.92 -32.11 -14.26
N ARG A 737 11.81 -31.36 -14.31
CA ARG A 737 11.83 -29.94 -14.67
C ARG A 737 12.06 -29.05 -13.45
N TYR A 738 11.67 -29.55 -12.27
CA TYR A 738 11.83 -28.86 -11.01
C TYR A 738 13.30 -28.50 -10.72
N ASP A 739 14.23 -29.43 -10.92
CA ASP A 739 15.67 -29.19 -10.69
C ASP A 739 16.25 -28.07 -11.60
N ILE A 740 15.75 -27.98 -12.84
CA ILE A 740 16.16 -26.94 -13.80
C ILE A 740 15.69 -25.58 -13.33
N TYR A 741 14.41 -25.46 -12.94
CA TYR A 741 13.86 -24.21 -12.42
C TYR A 741 14.51 -23.80 -11.09
N MET A 742 14.81 -24.77 -10.22
CA MET A 742 15.50 -24.51 -8.95
C MET A 742 16.89 -23.89 -9.18
N SER A 743 17.65 -24.46 -10.12
CA SER A 743 18.99 -23.96 -10.47
C SER A 743 18.94 -22.52 -11.00
N HIS A 744 17.95 -22.23 -11.85
CA HIS A 744 17.73 -20.89 -12.41
C HIS A 744 17.36 -19.87 -11.32
N LEU A 745 16.38 -20.23 -10.48
CA LEU A 745 15.89 -19.37 -9.39
C LEU A 745 17.03 -19.00 -8.43
N ILE A 746 17.87 -19.96 -8.04
CA ILE A 746 19.01 -19.71 -7.16
C ILE A 746 20.02 -18.77 -7.81
N SER A 747 20.28 -18.92 -9.10
CA SER A 747 21.18 -18.02 -9.82
C SER A 747 20.66 -16.58 -9.80
N GLN A 748 19.34 -16.38 -9.96
CA GLN A 748 18.72 -15.05 -9.90
C GLN A 748 18.75 -14.47 -8.49
N LEU A 749 18.41 -15.28 -7.48
CA LEU A 749 18.34 -14.85 -6.08
C LEU A 749 19.70 -14.49 -5.45
N LYS A 750 20.80 -14.91 -6.07
CA LYS A 750 22.16 -14.45 -5.71
C LYS A 750 22.45 -13.03 -6.18
N ASP A 751 21.77 -12.56 -7.23
CA ASP A 751 21.96 -11.22 -7.81
C ASP A 751 20.89 -10.23 -7.30
N LYS A 752 19.61 -10.62 -7.33
CA LYS A 752 18.49 -9.75 -6.95
C LYS A 752 17.32 -10.50 -6.32
N TRP A 753 16.54 -9.79 -5.49
CA TRP A 753 15.27 -10.26 -4.94
C TRP A 753 14.12 -9.46 -5.55
N GLU A 754 13.29 -10.11 -6.37
CA GLU A 754 12.19 -9.46 -7.07
C GLU A 754 10.89 -9.67 -6.29
N CYS A 755 10.43 -8.62 -5.62
CA CYS A 755 9.13 -8.59 -4.96
C CYS A 755 8.00 -8.62 -6.00
N GLY A 756 6.81 -9.05 -5.58
CA GLY A 756 5.60 -9.10 -6.41
C GLY A 756 4.94 -7.74 -6.64
N ILE A 757 5.57 -6.66 -6.18
CA ILE A 757 5.11 -5.27 -6.29
C ILE A 757 6.27 -4.35 -6.69
N PRO A 758 5.99 -3.14 -7.22
CA PRO A 758 7.05 -2.21 -7.64
C PRO A 758 8.04 -1.83 -6.53
N TYR A 759 7.61 -1.86 -5.27
CA TYR A 759 8.48 -1.61 -4.12
C TYR A 759 9.38 -2.81 -3.81
N LYS A 760 10.67 -2.65 -4.14
CA LYS A 760 11.70 -3.70 -4.03
C LYS A 760 12.00 -4.15 -2.60
N ASN A 761 11.73 -3.30 -1.62
CA ASN A 761 12.06 -3.54 -0.21
C ASN A 761 10.81 -3.96 0.60
N SER A 762 9.75 -4.43 -0.05
CA SER A 762 8.53 -4.89 0.64
C SER A 762 8.87 -6.01 1.63
N PRO A 763 8.57 -5.86 2.92
CA PRO A 763 8.87 -6.88 3.92
C PRO A 763 7.85 -8.04 3.96
N GLY A 764 6.69 -7.90 3.33
CA GLY A 764 5.55 -8.82 3.43
C GLY A 764 5.79 -10.28 3.04
N MET A 765 4.88 -11.17 3.43
CA MET A 765 4.99 -12.62 3.18
C MET A 765 4.54 -13.00 1.77
N MET A 766 3.44 -12.45 1.27
CA MET A 766 2.89 -12.91 0.00
C MET A 766 3.54 -12.22 -1.20
N LEU A 767 3.97 -10.97 -1.03
CA LEU A 767 4.53 -10.14 -2.10
C LEU A 767 6.00 -9.74 -1.86
N GLY A 768 6.52 -9.95 -0.65
CA GLY A 768 7.77 -9.34 -0.22
C GLY A 768 8.88 -10.33 0.15
N LEU A 769 9.92 -9.76 0.76
CA LEU A 769 11.15 -10.41 1.14
C LEU A 769 10.98 -11.52 2.18
N SER A 770 10.08 -11.36 3.17
CA SER A 770 9.87 -12.45 4.16
C SER A 770 9.25 -13.68 3.50
N GLY A 771 8.42 -13.50 2.48
CA GLY A 771 7.91 -14.56 1.60
C GLY A 771 8.99 -15.29 0.84
N ILE A 772 9.89 -14.53 0.23
CA ILE A 772 11.02 -15.09 -0.50
C ILE A 772 11.89 -15.91 0.45
N GLY A 773 12.26 -15.31 1.59
CA GLY A 773 13.04 -15.98 2.62
C GLY A 773 12.37 -17.25 3.16
N PHE A 774 11.07 -17.20 3.45
CA PHE A 774 10.30 -18.34 3.95
C PHE A 774 10.16 -19.43 2.88
N GLY A 775 9.84 -19.07 1.65
CA GLY A 775 9.74 -20.01 0.53
C GLY A 775 11.03 -20.81 0.35
N LEU A 776 12.20 -20.18 0.46
CA LEU A 776 13.49 -20.88 0.41
C LEU A 776 13.66 -21.88 1.57
N LEU A 777 13.22 -21.53 2.78
CA LEU A 777 13.25 -22.44 3.92
C LEU A 777 12.30 -23.63 3.71
N SER A 778 11.10 -23.41 3.15
CA SER A 778 10.14 -24.49 2.85
C SER A 778 10.59 -25.41 1.73
N LEU A 779 11.35 -24.90 0.75
CA LEU A 779 11.95 -25.75 -0.29
C LEU A 779 13.04 -26.66 0.28
N MET A 780 13.79 -26.16 1.27
CA MET A 780 14.85 -26.89 1.99
C MET A 780 14.28 -27.91 2.98
N ASN A 781 13.30 -27.50 3.80
CA ASN A 781 12.73 -28.30 4.88
C ASN A 781 11.21 -28.47 4.68
N GLU A 782 10.81 -29.70 4.34
CA GLU A 782 9.41 -30.07 4.06
C GLU A 782 8.53 -30.17 5.32
N ASP A 783 9.13 -30.15 6.51
CA ASP A 783 8.39 -30.18 7.78
C ASP A 783 7.84 -28.79 8.18
N LEU A 784 8.16 -27.74 7.42
CA LEU A 784 7.63 -26.40 7.65
C LEU A 784 6.13 -26.32 7.27
N PRO A 785 5.36 -25.45 7.93
CA PRO A 785 3.96 -25.23 7.61
C PRO A 785 3.78 -24.78 6.16
N PHE A 786 2.73 -25.27 5.50
CA PHE A 786 2.43 -24.92 4.12
C PHE A 786 1.53 -23.68 4.08
N ILE A 787 2.16 -22.50 4.20
CA ILE A 787 1.48 -21.20 4.37
C ILE A 787 0.43 -20.91 3.28
N LEU A 788 0.63 -21.37 2.04
CA LEU A 788 -0.33 -21.16 0.95
C LEU A 788 -1.70 -21.81 1.18
N LEU A 789 -1.79 -22.77 2.12
CA LEU A 789 -3.02 -23.41 2.61
C LEU A 789 -3.34 -23.10 4.07
N LEU A 790 -2.59 -22.20 4.72
CA LEU A 790 -2.75 -21.89 6.14
C LEU A 790 -2.72 -23.18 7.01
N GLU A 791 -1.84 -24.12 6.66
CA GLU A 791 -1.61 -25.39 7.36
C GLU A 791 -0.42 -25.31 8.29
#